data_AF-A0A8J2RD74-F1
#
_entry.id   AF-A0A8J2RD74-F1
#
_cell.length_a   1.000
_cell.length_b   1.000
_cell.length_c   1.000
_cell.angle_alpha   90.00
_cell.angle_beta   90.00
_cell.angle_gamma   90.00
#
_symmetry.space_group_name_H-M   'P 1'
#
loop_
_entity.id
_entity.type
_entity.pdbx_description
1 polymer ?
#
loop_
_entity_poly.entity_id
_entity_poly.type
_entity_poly.pdbx_seq_one_letter_code
_entity_poly.pdbx_strand_id
1 'polypeptide(L)'
;MTFSCLPLLTICVTVSTVISGQPDISASSSWAKLQISPDTLVSMAYGNFRVDIYEHANNHKSTTTPSNCKYFYAPIALLDHQGATSSFNNVTKKAEMRFRIEMWNDKVQNQVVNYLGKVVGRQVDDHQVQVIPFENVILSSTSSSNIYSLGTDWKSYRQHKFFWFTLSCIDQKDCDQLADNMRNNPQQFDHLKLQFSWSAQTSKTKETAIRIENVMSGQLVSDLLQRFDQKNKEIWLTFKDEKRILKETATNVLVESFDNTDVVSPDSESQINNILKNLLFSSTKIIKNESDKTWELVFWNEEIDRPDQMAKKLNDIYNNLDKESQNKMSEVYQHQKSNKQQSTKMKGLNNLTVQTNLTSGSMKIEDLDKLYQTSKDYVEWNGDKFVPKPLTASKINLTQLRDKKSLQDRKLIVKYSTSVLSTPINFVQNSHLTLTDEWQNLKEEVEGNSQLLAHVMTTMENMQKEINASAASTSIGRMPKSCDDLQKIGHRKSGLYPVMGDKTVDNVYCDFTKPINDGGFQKVIGFFDVKTLPVYFHAQKNKSHTTGNTAVPFEILRLNVGNAMNTSGVFVVPKSGKYFFAYSGLSEGGIHARVDLQVKTDAADWTKVGQAYGQAGYNTFSLQATLDLAKGNQIRLLLAEGQLHDNDNRYTSFVGQLLDEEIVQ
;
A
#
# COMPACT_ATOMS: atom_id res chain seq x y z
N MET A 1 -46.77 45.74 80.36
CA MET A 1 -46.08 44.83 81.30
C MET A 1 -45.48 43.70 80.47
N THR A 2 -44.14 43.62 80.48
CA THR A 2 -43.25 42.54 80.02
C THR A 2 -43.54 41.87 78.67
N PHE A 3 -42.84 42.36 77.65
CA PHE A 3 -42.53 41.64 76.41
C PHE A 3 -41.20 40.88 76.58
N SER A 4 -41.12 39.64 76.08
CA SER A 4 -39.84 38.94 75.88
C SER A 4 -39.88 38.12 74.59
N CYS A 5 -38.94 38.46 73.69
CA CYS A 5 -38.74 37.92 72.35
C CYS A 5 -38.31 36.45 72.33
N LEU A 6 -38.72 35.71 71.30
CA LEU A 6 -38.03 34.53 70.80
C LEU A 6 -36.77 34.92 70.00
N PRO A 7 -35.68 34.15 70.12
CA PRO A 7 -34.81 33.90 68.97
C PRO A 7 -34.38 32.43 68.79
N LEU A 8 -33.86 32.18 67.59
CA LEU A 8 -33.30 30.95 67.00
C LEU A 8 -32.24 30.23 67.86
N LEU A 9 -32.14 28.90 67.71
CA LEU A 9 -30.87 28.23 67.39
C LEU A 9 -31.08 26.84 66.76
N THR A 10 -30.52 26.67 65.57
CA THR A 10 -30.46 25.42 64.80
C THR A 10 -29.34 24.54 65.37
N ILE A 11 -29.64 23.29 65.76
CA ILE A 11 -28.65 22.29 66.17
C ILE A 11 -28.92 20.96 65.45
N CYS A 12 -27.84 20.41 64.88
CA CYS A 12 -27.70 19.16 64.15
C CYS A 12 -28.35 17.94 64.82
N VAL A 13 -29.00 17.11 64.01
CA VAL A 13 -29.32 15.72 64.36
C VAL A 13 -28.57 14.79 63.41
N THR A 14 -27.60 14.08 63.98
CA THR A 14 -26.95 12.90 63.43
C THR A 14 -27.96 11.76 63.28
N VAL A 15 -28.08 11.20 62.09
CA VAL A 15 -28.78 9.92 61.87
C VAL A 15 -27.76 8.88 61.44
N SER A 16 -27.56 7.91 62.33
CA SER A 16 -26.78 6.70 62.11
C SER A 16 -27.45 5.82 61.06
N THR A 17 -26.76 5.53 59.96
CA THR A 17 -27.18 4.51 58.99
C THR A 17 -26.55 3.16 59.31
N VAL A 18 -27.43 2.19 59.50
CA VAL A 18 -27.19 0.77 59.72
C VAL A 18 -26.56 0.14 58.48
N ILE A 19 -25.56 -0.71 58.74
CA ILE A 19 -24.86 -1.54 57.76
C ILE A 19 -25.79 -2.66 57.28
N SER A 20 -26.05 -2.72 55.98
CA SER A 20 -26.53 -3.93 55.30
C SER A 20 -26.06 -3.94 53.84
N GLY A 21 -25.35 -5.00 53.45
CA GLY A 21 -25.00 -5.29 52.06
C GLY A 21 -23.59 -4.86 51.67
N GLN A 22 -22.63 -5.78 51.75
CA GLN A 22 -21.39 -5.69 50.96
C GLN A 22 -21.76 -5.48 49.49
N PRO A 23 -21.13 -4.53 48.77
CA PRO A 23 -21.11 -4.61 47.32
C PRO A 23 -20.26 -5.82 46.97
N ASP A 24 -20.83 -6.72 46.16
CA ASP A 24 -20.10 -7.84 45.57
C ASP A 24 -18.76 -7.36 44.99
N ILE A 25 -17.67 -7.86 45.57
CA ILE A 25 -16.32 -7.72 45.05
C ILE A 25 -16.23 -8.61 43.81
N SER A 26 -16.69 -8.12 42.65
CA SER A 26 -16.39 -8.75 41.35
C SER A 26 -16.61 -7.84 40.12
N ALA A 27 -16.06 -6.63 40.15
CA ALA A 27 -15.70 -5.94 38.90
C ALA A 27 -14.50 -5.01 39.16
N SER A 28 -13.27 -5.52 38.98
CA SER A 28 -12.11 -4.63 38.95
C SER A 28 -12.34 -3.58 37.86
N SER A 29 -12.37 -2.29 38.21
CA SER A 29 -12.46 -1.23 37.20
C SER A 29 -11.34 -1.42 36.17
N SER A 30 -11.63 -1.16 34.90
CA SER A 30 -10.64 -1.30 33.82
C SER A 30 -9.36 -0.48 34.07
N TRP A 31 -9.48 0.63 34.82
CA TRP A 31 -8.38 1.48 35.29
C TRP A 31 -7.47 0.78 36.32
N ALA A 32 -8.02 -0.05 37.21
CA ALA A 32 -7.24 -0.79 38.19
C ALA A 32 -6.27 -1.80 37.54
N LYS A 33 -6.64 -2.38 36.39
CA LYS A 33 -5.77 -3.28 35.61
C LYS A 33 -4.58 -2.54 34.99
N LEU A 34 -4.75 -1.26 34.64
CA LEU A 34 -3.72 -0.42 34.00
C LEU A 34 -2.77 0.21 35.01
N GLN A 35 -3.07 0.11 36.31
CA GLN A 35 -2.35 0.82 37.36
C GLN A 35 -2.31 2.33 37.09
N ILE A 36 -3.40 2.89 36.55
CA ILE A 36 -3.58 4.34 36.35
C ILE A 36 -4.64 4.81 37.33
N SER A 37 -4.39 5.95 37.99
CA SER A 37 -5.40 6.57 38.86
C SER A 37 -6.62 6.96 38.02
N PRO A 38 -7.85 6.61 38.44
CA PRO A 38 -9.07 6.99 37.71
C PRO A 38 -9.33 8.50 37.78
N ASP A 39 -8.75 9.20 38.78
CA ASP A 39 -8.90 10.63 38.96
C ASP A 39 -7.88 11.39 38.11
N THR A 40 -8.36 12.38 37.35
CA THR A 40 -7.49 13.29 36.59
C THR A 40 -6.60 14.07 37.58
N LEU A 41 -5.27 13.95 37.42
CA LEU A 41 -4.29 14.70 38.21
C LEU A 41 -4.40 16.19 37.89
N VAL A 42 -4.37 16.51 36.59
CA VAL A 42 -4.50 17.88 36.10
C VAL A 42 -4.97 17.87 34.65
N SER A 43 -5.61 18.95 34.21
CA SER A 43 -6.08 19.12 32.83
C SER A 43 -5.38 20.32 32.20
N MET A 44 -4.63 20.11 31.11
CA MET A 44 -3.86 21.14 30.41
C MET A 44 -4.67 21.74 29.25
N ALA A 45 -4.69 23.06 29.09
CA ALA A 45 -5.32 23.68 27.92
C ALA A 45 -4.46 23.48 26.65
N TYR A 46 -5.08 23.12 25.53
CA TYR A 46 -4.44 23.00 24.23
C TYR A 46 -5.38 23.50 23.12
N GLY A 47 -5.08 24.68 22.55
CA GLY A 47 -5.97 25.33 21.59
C GLY A 47 -7.35 25.59 22.19
N ASN A 48 -8.38 24.99 21.61
CA ASN A 48 -9.78 25.06 22.03
C ASN A 48 -10.26 23.86 22.85
N PHE A 49 -9.39 22.92 23.21
CA PHE A 49 -9.73 21.76 24.03
C PHE A 49 -8.77 21.58 25.21
N ARG A 50 -9.02 20.59 26.06
CA ARG A 50 -8.17 20.25 27.20
C ARG A 50 -7.65 18.82 27.09
N VAL A 51 -6.43 18.61 27.55
CA VAL A 51 -5.75 17.32 27.64
C VAL A 51 -5.69 16.91 29.10
N ASP A 52 -6.43 15.86 29.45
CA ASP A 52 -6.45 15.31 30.80
C ASP A 52 -5.22 14.44 31.04
N ILE A 53 -4.56 14.68 32.17
CA ILE A 53 -3.32 14.02 32.59
C ILE A 53 -3.60 13.26 33.89
N TYR A 54 -3.09 12.04 33.95
CA TYR A 54 -3.28 11.05 35.00
C TYR A 54 -1.93 10.58 35.52
N GLU A 55 -1.93 10.04 36.73
CA GLU A 55 -0.75 9.48 37.36
C GLU A 55 -0.82 7.95 37.44
N HIS A 56 0.35 7.32 37.43
CA HIS A 56 0.47 5.91 37.71
C HIS A 56 0.16 5.64 39.19
N ALA A 57 -0.63 4.61 39.49
CA ALA A 57 -1.08 4.24 40.83
C ALA A 57 0.09 3.95 41.81
N ASN A 58 1.25 3.58 41.30
CA ASN A 58 2.45 3.35 42.10
C ASN A 58 3.25 4.63 42.43
N ASN A 59 2.90 5.80 41.88
CA ASN A 59 3.67 7.03 42.10
C ASN A 59 3.74 7.43 43.59
N HIS A 60 2.70 7.12 44.36
CA HIS A 60 2.63 7.42 45.80
C HIS A 60 3.20 6.33 46.71
N LYS A 61 3.72 5.23 46.15
CA LYS A 61 4.36 4.18 46.96
C LYS A 61 5.70 4.68 47.49
N SER A 62 5.99 4.40 48.75
CA SER A 62 7.25 4.78 49.42
C SER A 62 8.51 4.25 48.73
N THR A 63 8.40 3.22 47.90
CA THR A 63 9.49 2.63 47.12
C THR A 63 9.73 3.30 45.77
N THR A 64 8.88 4.25 45.35
CA THR A 64 8.97 4.88 44.02
C THR A 64 9.81 6.15 44.11
N THR A 65 10.95 6.17 43.42
CA THR A 65 11.79 7.37 43.32
C THR A 65 11.20 8.38 42.32
N PRO A 66 11.56 9.68 42.45
CA PRO A 66 11.10 10.71 41.52
C PRO A 66 11.32 10.43 40.03
N SER A 67 12.47 9.82 39.69
CA SER A 67 12.83 9.40 38.33
C SER A 67 11.95 8.26 37.79
N ASN A 68 11.32 7.50 38.69
CA ASN A 68 10.54 6.31 38.34
C ASN A 68 9.03 6.58 38.33
N CYS A 69 8.61 7.80 38.65
CA CYS A 69 7.21 8.19 38.51
C CYS A 69 6.81 8.19 37.03
N LYS A 70 5.59 7.72 36.75
CA LYS A 70 5.02 7.67 35.41
C LYS A 70 3.70 8.41 35.35
N TYR A 71 3.46 9.05 34.22
CA TYR A 71 2.28 9.86 33.96
C TYR A 71 1.69 9.48 32.61
N PHE A 72 0.38 9.67 32.50
CA PHE A 72 -0.38 9.33 31.32
C PHE A 72 -1.22 10.51 30.88
N TYR A 73 -1.43 10.71 29.58
CA TYR A 73 -2.41 11.68 29.10
C TYR A 73 -3.43 11.02 28.16
N ALA A 74 -4.66 11.53 28.18
CA ALA A 74 -5.73 11.05 27.31
C ALA A 74 -5.36 11.26 25.83
N PRO A 75 -5.81 10.37 24.92
CA PRO A 75 -5.63 10.57 23.48
C PRO A 75 -6.25 11.90 23.06
N ILE A 76 -5.58 12.64 22.18
CA ILE A 76 -6.05 13.98 21.78
C ILE A 76 -7.17 13.95 20.75
N ALA A 77 -7.35 12.84 20.02
CA ALA A 77 -8.38 12.68 18.99
C ALA A 77 -8.46 13.87 18.01
N LEU A 78 -7.31 14.37 17.55
CA LEU A 78 -7.20 15.58 16.73
C LEU A 78 -7.54 15.28 15.26
N LEU A 79 -8.61 15.90 14.75
CA LEU A 79 -9.08 15.75 13.38
C LEU A 79 -8.16 16.43 12.38
N ASP A 80 -7.64 15.65 11.44
CA ASP A 80 -7.05 16.18 10.20
C ASP A 80 -8.18 16.47 9.21
N HIS A 81 -8.81 17.63 9.40
CA HIS A 81 -9.99 18.01 8.64
C HIS A 81 -9.68 18.30 7.17
N GLN A 82 -8.45 18.77 6.86
CA GLN A 82 -8.01 19.04 5.49
C GLN A 82 -7.76 17.76 4.69
N GLY A 83 -7.35 16.67 5.36
CA GLY A 83 -7.12 15.35 4.75
C GLY A 83 -8.39 14.56 4.41
N ALA A 84 -9.59 15.10 4.64
CA ALA A 84 -10.85 14.44 4.29
C ALA A 84 -10.94 14.20 2.77
N THR A 85 -11.38 13.01 2.36
CA THR A 85 -11.54 12.64 0.94
C THR A 85 -12.77 11.76 0.74
N SER A 86 -13.37 11.79 -0.45
CA SER A 86 -14.49 10.95 -0.85
C SER A 86 -14.09 10.03 -1.99
N SER A 87 -14.66 8.83 -2.03
CA SER A 87 -14.37 7.84 -3.07
C SER A 87 -15.49 6.82 -3.21
N PHE A 88 -15.68 6.28 -4.43
CA PHE A 88 -16.61 5.19 -4.66
C PHE A 88 -15.86 3.85 -4.68
N ASN A 89 -16.14 2.98 -3.71
CA ASN A 89 -15.54 1.66 -3.64
C ASN A 89 -16.25 0.69 -4.61
N ASN A 90 -15.58 0.40 -5.73
CA ASN A 90 -16.13 -0.46 -6.77
C ASN A 90 -16.33 -1.93 -6.36
N VAL A 91 -15.70 -2.39 -5.27
CA VAL A 91 -15.84 -3.76 -4.77
C VAL A 91 -17.06 -3.85 -3.86
N THR A 92 -17.15 -2.98 -2.87
CA THR A 92 -18.28 -2.96 -1.92
C THR A 92 -19.53 -2.29 -2.50
N LYS A 93 -19.40 -1.59 -3.63
CA LYS A 93 -20.44 -0.77 -4.26
C LYS A 93 -20.99 0.31 -3.31
N LYS A 94 -20.10 0.88 -2.48
CA LYS A 94 -20.45 1.92 -1.50
C LYS A 94 -19.64 3.19 -1.77
N ALA A 95 -20.31 4.34 -1.62
CA ALA A 95 -19.63 5.61 -1.48
C ALA A 95 -19.05 5.73 -0.06
N GLU A 96 -17.78 6.12 0.03
CA GLU A 96 -17.02 6.20 1.28
C GLU A 96 -16.33 7.55 1.38
N MET A 97 -16.50 8.23 2.52
CA MET A 97 -15.70 9.37 2.93
C MET A 97 -14.66 8.89 3.93
N ARG A 98 -13.39 9.21 3.69
CA ARG A 98 -12.26 8.85 4.55
C ARG A 98 -11.61 10.09 5.12
N PHE A 99 -11.28 10.03 6.39
CA PHE A 99 -10.60 11.11 7.09
C PHE A 99 -9.69 10.54 8.16
N ARG A 100 -8.75 11.36 8.63
CA ARG A 100 -7.71 10.94 9.57
C ARG A 100 -7.89 11.63 10.90
N ILE A 101 -7.67 10.89 11.98
CA ILE A 101 -7.64 11.42 13.34
C ILE A 101 -6.29 11.04 13.95
N GLU A 102 -5.58 12.05 14.45
CA GLU A 102 -4.34 11.91 15.20
C GLU A 102 -4.64 11.65 16.68
N MET A 103 -4.13 10.53 17.21
CA MET A 103 -4.35 10.10 18.59
C MET A 103 -3.40 10.78 19.56
N TRP A 104 -2.20 11.14 19.08
CA TRP A 104 -1.16 11.86 19.82
C TRP A 104 -0.09 12.40 18.86
N ASN A 105 0.63 13.43 19.29
CA ASN A 105 1.80 13.95 18.58
C ASN A 105 2.86 14.47 19.54
N ASP A 106 4.09 14.62 19.03
CA ASP A 106 5.25 14.99 19.84
C ASP A 106 5.10 16.43 20.41
N LYS A 107 4.38 17.31 19.71
CA LYS A 107 4.10 18.69 20.17
C LYS A 107 3.26 18.70 21.45
N VAL A 108 2.15 17.97 21.47
CA VAL A 108 1.31 17.87 22.68
C VAL A 108 2.07 17.17 23.79
N GLN A 109 2.80 16.09 23.50
CA GLN A 109 3.58 15.37 24.51
C GLN A 109 4.62 16.29 25.19
N ASN A 110 5.38 17.06 24.42
CA ASN A 110 6.34 18.03 24.96
C ASN A 110 5.65 19.11 25.81
N GLN A 111 4.49 19.61 25.39
CA GLN A 111 3.72 20.57 26.20
C GLN A 111 3.19 19.95 27.49
N VAL A 112 2.73 18.70 27.46
CA VAL A 112 2.31 17.94 28.65
C VAL A 112 3.49 17.79 29.61
N VAL A 113 4.68 17.40 29.13
CA VAL A 113 5.90 17.27 29.95
C VAL A 113 6.23 18.59 30.66
N ASN A 114 6.26 19.69 29.90
CA ASN A 114 6.56 21.02 30.42
C ASN A 114 5.51 21.51 31.43
N TYR A 115 4.23 21.34 31.12
CA TYR A 115 3.13 21.73 31.99
C TYR A 115 3.12 20.91 33.27
N LEU A 116 3.31 19.60 33.15
CA LEU A 116 3.34 18.69 34.29
C LEU A 116 4.52 19.01 35.20
N GLY A 117 5.72 19.30 34.68
CA GLY A 117 6.87 19.70 35.49
C GLY A 117 6.60 20.92 36.38
N LYS A 118 5.81 21.89 35.87
CA LYS A 118 5.33 23.04 36.67
C LYS A 118 4.34 22.63 37.74
N VAL A 119 3.42 21.71 37.43
CA VAL A 119 2.37 21.23 38.35
C VAL A 119 2.96 20.40 39.48
N VAL A 120 3.89 19.49 39.19
CA VAL A 120 4.52 18.61 40.18
C VAL A 120 5.73 19.24 40.88
N GLY A 121 6.15 20.45 40.46
CA GLY A 121 7.24 21.20 41.08
C GLY A 121 8.63 20.58 40.89
N ARG A 122 8.83 19.78 39.84
CA ARG A 122 10.10 19.12 39.52
C ARG A 122 10.25 18.91 38.02
N GLN A 123 11.48 18.67 37.55
CA GLN A 123 11.71 18.26 36.17
C GLN A 123 11.04 16.91 35.91
N VAL A 124 10.28 16.83 34.82
CA VAL A 124 9.71 15.60 34.28
C VAL A 124 10.36 15.38 32.93
N ASP A 125 10.86 14.18 32.69
CA ASP A 125 11.47 13.81 31.41
C ASP A 125 10.44 13.15 30.48
N ASP A 126 10.70 13.21 29.17
CA ASP A 126 9.80 12.67 28.14
C ASP A 126 9.44 11.19 28.34
N HIS A 127 10.42 10.37 28.74
CA HIS A 127 10.23 8.93 29.00
C HIS A 127 9.30 8.62 30.19
N GLN A 128 8.94 9.61 31.01
CA GLN A 128 8.01 9.47 32.13
C GLN A 128 6.55 9.73 31.73
N VAL A 129 6.31 10.27 30.54
CA VAL A 129 4.99 10.65 30.04
C VAL A 129 4.65 9.79 28.83
N GLN A 130 3.44 9.21 28.82
CA GLN A 130 2.95 8.46 27.67
C GLN A 130 1.45 8.66 27.46
N VAL A 131 0.95 8.43 26.26
CA VAL A 131 -0.50 8.35 26.05
C VAL A 131 -1.03 7.17 26.84
N ILE A 132 -2.24 7.28 27.39
CA ILE A 132 -2.96 6.11 27.92
C ILE A 132 -2.89 5.02 26.85
N PRO A 133 -2.37 3.81 27.15
CA PRO A 133 -2.37 2.73 26.16
C PRO A 133 -3.82 2.42 25.79
N PHE A 134 -4.14 1.91 24.62
CA PHE A 134 -5.47 1.33 24.32
C PHE A 134 -5.27 0.21 23.33
N GLU A 135 -6.23 -0.70 23.19
CA GLU A 135 -6.05 -1.83 22.28
C GLU A 135 -6.99 -1.76 21.10
N ASN A 136 -8.16 -1.17 21.27
CA ASN A 136 -9.10 -0.96 20.20
C ASN A 136 -9.74 0.43 20.27
N VAL A 137 -10.02 0.99 19.10
CA VAL A 137 -10.70 2.27 18.93
C VAL A 137 -11.84 2.13 17.92
N ILE A 138 -12.97 2.76 18.19
CA ILE A 138 -14.09 2.85 17.27
C ILE A 138 -14.60 4.29 17.22
N LEU A 139 -15.12 4.67 16.06
CA LEU A 139 -15.78 5.96 15.86
C LEU A 139 -17.27 5.80 16.17
N SER A 140 -17.78 6.59 17.09
CA SER A 140 -19.19 6.69 17.42
C SER A 140 -19.72 8.10 17.17
N SER A 141 -21.03 8.26 17.24
CA SER A 141 -21.71 9.53 17.09
C SER A 141 -22.76 9.66 18.18
N THR A 142 -22.86 10.85 18.79
CA THR A 142 -23.95 11.18 19.72
C THR A 142 -25.20 11.67 19.01
N SER A 143 -25.15 11.87 17.69
CA SER A 143 -26.29 12.21 16.84
C SER A 143 -26.50 11.17 15.74
N SER A 144 -27.76 11.00 15.33
CA SER A 144 -28.09 10.18 14.17
C SER A 144 -27.87 10.99 12.88
N SER A 145 -27.43 10.33 11.81
CA SER A 145 -27.27 10.96 10.50
C SER A 145 -27.97 10.15 9.42
N ASN A 146 -28.80 10.83 8.64
CA ASN A 146 -29.50 10.23 7.50
C ASN A 146 -28.61 10.12 6.27
N ILE A 147 -27.45 10.78 6.28
CA ILE A 147 -26.57 10.96 5.11
C ILE A 147 -25.43 9.93 5.13
N TYR A 148 -24.92 9.56 6.31
CA TYR A 148 -23.79 8.64 6.45
C TYR A 148 -23.95 7.64 7.59
N SER A 149 -23.43 6.42 7.44
CA SER A 149 -23.30 5.43 8.52
C SER A 149 -21.85 5.31 8.97
N LEU A 150 -21.68 4.99 10.25
CA LEU A 150 -20.38 4.73 10.85
C LEU A 150 -19.93 3.29 10.56
N GLY A 151 -18.62 3.06 10.60
CA GLY A 151 -18.09 1.71 10.69
C GLY A 151 -18.35 1.12 12.07
N THR A 152 -18.78 -0.13 12.11
CA THR A 152 -19.19 -0.83 13.35
C THR A 152 -18.08 -1.69 13.94
N ASP A 153 -16.93 -1.74 13.26
CA ASP A 153 -15.80 -2.57 13.64
C ASP A 153 -14.81 -1.81 14.52
N TRP A 154 -14.47 -2.43 15.65
CA TRP A 154 -13.34 -2.03 16.48
C TRP A 154 -12.04 -2.14 15.69
N LYS A 155 -11.25 -1.06 15.65
CA LYS A 155 -9.93 -1.03 15.01
C LYS A 155 -8.86 -1.28 16.05
N SER A 156 -8.00 -2.28 15.82
CA SER A 156 -6.88 -2.57 16.71
C SER A 156 -5.87 -1.41 16.72
N TYR A 157 -5.65 -0.83 17.90
CA TYR A 157 -4.65 0.19 18.16
C TYR A 157 -3.29 -0.46 18.42
N ARG A 158 -2.37 -0.28 17.47
CA ARG A 158 -0.96 -0.70 17.61
C ARG A 158 -0.05 0.52 17.78
N GLN A 159 -0.37 1.42 18.71
CA GLN A 159 0.42 2.63 19.00
C GLN A 159 0.68 3.58 17.81
N HIS A 160 -0.17 3.54 16.78
CA HIS A 160 -0.02 4.44 15.63
C HIS A 160 -0.40 5.87 16.03
N LYS A 161 0.36 6.87 15.56
CA LYS A 161 0.08 8.30 15.79
C LYS A 161 -1.28 8.72 15.23
N PHE A 162 -1.74 8.11 14.14
CA PHE A 162 -3.01 8.45 13.50
C PHE A 162 -3.78 7.22 13.01
N PHE A 163 -5.09 7.37 12.86
CA PHE A 163 -6.01 6.37 12.31
C PHE A 163 -6.87 6.96 11.20
N TRP A 164 -7.09 6.15 10.17
CA TRP A 164 -8.09 6.45 9.15
C TRP A 164 -9.45 5.95 9.60
N PHE A 165 -10.47 6.79 9.49
CA PHE A 165 -11.87 6.45 9.69
C PHE A 165 -12.66 6.64 8.40
N THR A 166 -13.77 5.92 8.31
CA THR A 166 -14.61 5.90 7.12
C THR A 166 -16.07 6.13 7.50
N LEU A 167 -16.72 7.06 6.82
CA LEU A 167 -18.17 7.19 6.79
C LEU A 167 -18.67 6.59 5.48
N SER A 168 -19.68 5.72 5.55
CA SER A 168 -20.33 5.18 4.34
C SER A 168 -21.55 6.02 4.00
N CYS A 169 -21.61 6.56 2.80
CA CYS A 169 -22.75 7.35 2.34
C CYS A 169 -23.69 6.51 1.47
N ILE A 170 -24.93 6.99 1.32
CA ILE A 170 -25.87 6.36 0.39
C ILE A 170 -25.44 6.65 -1.05
N ASP A 171 -25.11 7.91 -1.34
CA ASP A 171 -24.65 8.35 -2.66
C ASP A 171 -23.25 8.99 -2.62
N GLN A 172 -22.57 9.00 -3.77
CA GLN A 172 -21.25 9.62 -3.88
C GLN A 172 -21.30 11.12 -3.61
N LYS A 173 -22.33 11.81 -4.12
CA LYS A 173 -22.55 13.26 -3.91
C LYS A 173 -22.65 13.62 -2.43
N ASP A 174 -23.29 12.77 -1.63
CA ASP A 174 -23.41 12.96 -0.19
C ASP A 174 -22.02 12.89 0.49
N CYS A 175 -21.19 11.93 0.08
CA CYS A 175 -19.81 11.80 0.57
C CYS A 175 -18.91 12.94 0.10
N ASP A 176 -19.07 13.42 -1.14
CA ASP A 176 -18.33 14.59 -1.66
C ASP A 176 -18.67 15.83 -0.83
N GLN A 177 -19.97 16.08 -0.59
CA GLN A 177 -20.43 17.19 0.25
C GLN A 177 -19.93 17.07 1.69
N LEU A 178 -19.96 15.88 2.29
CA LEU A 178 -19.44 15.66 3.65
C LEU A 178 -17.93 15.90 3.73
N ALA A 179 -17.16 15.48 2.73
CA ALA A 179 -15.73 15.75 2.67
C ALA A 179 -15.44 17.26 2.58
N ASP A 180 -16.15 17.98 1.71
CA ASP A 180 -16.04 19.44 1.58
C ASP A 180 -16.47 20.15 2.87
N ASN A 181 -17.54 19.69 3.49
CA ASN A 181 -18.04 20.18 4.77
C ASN A 181 -17.01 19.98 5.89
N MET A 182 -16.33 18.83 5.95
CA MET A 182 -15.29 18.59 6.95
C MET A 182 -14.07 19.49 6.73
N ARG A 183 -13.64 19.70 5.48
CA ARG A 183 -12.52 20.61 5.19
C ARG A 183 -12.83 22.05 5.57
N ASN A 184 -14.01 22.54 5.21
CA ASN A 184 -14.37 23.96 5.31
C ASN A 184 -15.04 24.34 6.62
N ASN A 185 -15.83 23.44 7.22
CA ASN A 185 -16.65 23.69 8.42
C ASN A 185 -16.56 22.49 9.40
N PRO A 186 -15.37 22.15 9.94
CA PRO A 186 -15.17 20.96 10.77
C PRO A 186 -15.99 20.94 12.08
N GLN A 187 -16.45 22.11 12.54
CA GLN A 187 -17.20 22.27 13.79
C GLN A 187 -18.51 21.46 13.80
N GLN A 188 -19.13 21.27 12.63
CA GLN A 188 -20.39 20.52 12.52
C GLN A 188 -20.24 19.01 12.75
N PHE A 189 -19.02 18.52 13.03
CA PHE A 189 -18.72 17.12 13.31
C PHE A 189 -18.38 16.88 14.79
N ASP A 190 -18.67 17.83 15.68
CA ASP A 190 -18.43 17.74 17.13
C ASP A 190 -19.20 16.61 17.83
N HIS A 191 -20.30 16.16 17.23
CA HIS A 191 -21.06 14.99 17.67
C HIS A 191 -20.34 13.66 17.46
N LEU A 192 -19.26 13.63 16.68
CA LEU A 192 -18.43 12.44 16.51
C LEU A 192 -17.49 12.28 17.71
N LYS A 193 -17.38 11.04 18.19
CA LYS A 193 -16.52 10.68 19.33
C LYS A 193 -15.71 9.43 19.02
N LEU A 194 -14.57 9.32 19.69
CA LEU A 194 -13.82 8.07 19.76
C LEU A 194 -14.17 7.35 21.05
N GLN A 195 -14.41 6.07 20.92
CA GLN A 195 -14.58 5.14 22.03
C GLN A 195 -13.44 4.15 22.03
N PHE A 196 -12.91 3.88 23.22
CA PHE A 196 -11.74 3.01 23.41
C PHE A 196 -12.12 1.79 24.25
N SER A 197 -11.58 0.63 23.89
CA SER A 197 -11.75 -0.63 24.64
C SER A 197 -10.45 -1.43 24.76
N TRP A 198 -10.48 -2.43 25.66
CA TRP A 198 -9.37 -3.33 26.00
C TRP A 198 -9.73 -4.79 25.66
N SER A 199 -8.75 -5.65 25.34
CA SER A 199 -8.94 -7.10 25.09
C SER A 199 -9.65 -7.85 26.20
N ALA A 200 -9.49 -7.42 27.46
CA ALA A 200 -10.15 -8.04 28.60
C ALA A 200 -11.66 -7.75 28.69
N GLN A 201 -12.20 -6.92 27.79
CA GLN A 201 -13.59 -6.53 27.82
C GLN A 201 -14.47 -7.57 27.12
N THR A 202 -15.35 -8.20 27.89
CA THR A 202 -16.33 -9.15 27.37
C THR A 202 -17.56 -8.43 26.86
N SER A 203 -18.05 -8.88 25.71
CA SER A 203 -19.34 -8.46 25.18
C SER A 203 -20.46 -8.90 26.12
N LYS A 204 -21.38 -7.99 26.42
CA LYS A 204 -22.61 -8.25 27.20
C LYS A 204 -23.79 -8.42 26.26
N THR A 205 -24.89 -8.95 26.78
CA THR A 205 -26.16 -9.04 26.08
C THR A 205 -27.24 -8.27 26.85
N LYS A 206 -28.15 -7.62 26.11
CA LYS A 206 -29.32 -6.90 26.66
C LYS A 206 -30.55 -7.25 25.82
N GLU A 207 -31.68 -7.52 26.48
CA GLU A 207 -32.97 -7.63 25.81
C GLU A 207 -33.48 -6.21 25.49
N THR A 208 -33.85 -5.97 24.24
CA THR A 208 -34.55 -4.76 23.78
C THR A 208 -35.71 -5.16 22.87
N ALA A 209 -36.57 -4.21 22.50
CA ALA A 209 -37.69 -4.43 21.59
C ALA A 209 -37.74 -3.36 20.51
N ILE A 210 -38.07 -3.77 19.29
CA ILE A 210 -38.47 -2.86 18.22
C ILE A 210 -39.95 -2.59 18.39
N ARG A 211 -40.30 -1.33 18.60
CA ARG A 211 -41.67 -0.85 18.81
C ARG A 211 -42.10 0.08 17.68
N ILE A 212 -43.41 0.28 17.55
CA ILE A 212 -43.96 1.17 16.52
C ILE A 212 -43.51 2.63 16.70
N GLU A 213 -43.34 3.08 17.93
CA GLU A 213 -42.81 4.41 18.26
C GLU A 213 -41.41 4.64 17.70
N ASN A 214 -40.54 3.62 17.65
CA ASN A 214 -39.21 3.76 17.05
C ASN A 214 -39.29 4.05 15.55
N VAL A 215 -40.27 3.45 14.87
CA VAL A 215 -40.53 3.66 13.43
C VAL A 215 -41.15 5.03 13.19
N MET A 216 -42.16 5.38 14.00
CA MET A 216 -42.93 6.62 13.86
C MET A 216 -42.14 7.88 14.22
N SER A 217 -41.06 7.73 15.00
CA SER A 217 -40.14 8.83 15.33
C SER A 217 -39.18 9.16 14.17
N GLY A 218 -39.17 8.36 13.09
CA GLY A 218 -38.37 8.62 11.89
C GLY A 218 -38.93 9.78 11.05
N GLN A 219 -38.05 10.66 10.57
CA GLN A 219 -38.42 11.81 9.76
C GLN A 219 -39.10 11.38 8.47
N LEU A 220 -38.54 10.38 7.77
CA LEU A 220 -39.09 9.94 6.49
C LEU A 220 -40.48 9.33 6.67
N VAL A 221 -40.72 8.59 7.76
CA VAL A 221 -42.05 8.04 8.05
C VAL A 221 -43.06 9.17 8.30
N SER A 222 -42.65 10.22 9.03
CA SER A 222 -43.47 11.43 9.21
C SER A 222 -43.85 12.07 7.86
N ASP A 223 -42.86 12.26 6.99
CA ASP A 223 -43.04 12.87 5.66
C ASP A 223 -43.99 12.03 4.78
N LEU A 224 -43.87 10.70 4.81
CA LEU A 224 -44.74 9.78 4.06
C LEU A 224 -46.19 9.87 4.55
N LEU A 225 -46.39 9.90 5.87
CA LEU A 225 -47.72 9.95 6.46
C LEU A 225 -48.39 11.31 6.27
N GLN A 226 -47.63 12.39 6.21
CA GLN A 226 -48.10 13.74 5.90
C GLN A 226 -48.48 13.90 4.43
N ARG A 227 -47.68 13.34 3.52
CA ARG A 227 -47.86 13.53 2.07
C ARG A 227 -48.94 12.66 1.46
N PHE A 228 -49.08 11.42 1.90
CA PHE A 228 -50.06 10.50 1.34
C PHE A 228 -51.27 10.39 2.25
N ASP A 229 -52.44 10.83 1.80
CA ASP A 229 -53.70 10.74 2.55
C ASP A 229 -54.11 9.29 2.89
N GLN A 230 -55.12 9.12 3.74
CA GLN A 230 -55.69 7.80 4.10
C GLN A 230 -56.18 6.95 2.93
N LYS A 231 -56.36 7.55 1.74
CA LYS A 231 -56.77 6.85 0.51
C LYS A 231 -55.68 5.94 -0.05
N ASN A 232 -54.41 6.32 0.10
CA ASN A 232 -53.27 5.57 -0.41
C ASN A 232 -52.75 4.63 0.69
N LYS A 233 -53.26 3.40 0.71
CA LYS A 233 -52.93 2.41 1.74
C LYS A 233 -51.53 1.83 1.58
N GLU A 234 -51.04 1.78 0.35
CA GLU A 234 -49.79 1.13 -0.03
C GLU A 234 -49.02 2.05 -0.98
N ILE A 235 -47.76 2.30 -0.65
CA ILE A 235 -46.87 3.15 -1.44
C ILE A 235 -45.55 2.40 -1.69
N TRP A 236 -44.78 2.91 -2.65
CA TRP A 236 -43.51 2.36 -3.05
C TRP A 236 -42.36 3.30 -2.67
N LEU A 237 -41.28 2.73 -2.17
CA LEU A 237 -40.10 3.46 -1.76
C LEU A 237 -38.91 3.06 -2.62
N THR A 238 -38.10 4.03 -2.99
CA THR A 238 -36.84 3.76 -3.67
C THR A 238 -35.92 2.96 -2.74
N PHE A 239 -34.91 2.29 -3.29
CA PHE A 239 -33.90 1.60 -2.47
C PHE A 239 -33.18 2.55 -1.48
N LYS A 240 -33.01 3.82 -1.86
CA LYS A 240 -32.44 4.87 -1.00
C LYS A 240 -33.35 5.15 0.19
N ASP A 241 -34.64 5.31 -0.05
CA ASP A 241 -35.62 5.61 1.00
C ASP A 241 -35.89 4.41 1.91
N GLU A 242 -35.92 3.18 1.36
CA GLU A 242 -35.97 1.95 2.15
C GLU A 242 -34.83 1.91 3.18
N LYS A 243 -33.59 2.11 2.71
CA LYS A 243 -32.41 2.13 3.58
C LYS A 243 -32.47 3.24 4.62
N ARG A 244 -33.00 4.40 4.25
CA ARG A 244 -33.17 5.53 5.16
C ARG A 244 -34.13 5.19 6.30
N ILE A 245 -35.28 4.61 6.03
CA ILE A 245 -36.24 4.19 7.08
C ILE A 245 -35.63 3.15 8.01
N LEU A 246 -34.98 2.12 7.45
CA LEU A 246 -34.32 1.07 8.25
C LEU A 246 -33.31 1.68 9.23
N LYS A 247 -32.51 2.62 8.74
CA LYS A 247 -31.45 3.25 9.52
C LYS A 247 -31.96 4.25 10.56
N GLU A 248 -32.93 5.10 10.21
CA GLU A 248 -33.59 6.00 11.16
C GLU A 248 -34.21 5.18 12.30
N THR A 249 -34.93 4.12 11.96
CA THR A 249 -35.58 3.24 12.95
C THR A 249 -34.57 2.49 13.80
N ALA A 250 -33.54 1.87 13.20
CA ALA A 250 -32.50 1.16 13.94
C ALA A 250 -31.80 2.11 14.92
N THR A 251 -31.49 3.33 14.51
CA THR A 251 -30.86 4.33 15.38
C THR A 251 -31.76 4.71 16.55
N ASN A 252 -33.07 4.90 16.31
CA ASN A 252 -34.04 5.19 17.38
C ASN A 252 -34.11 4.07 18.41
N VAL A 253 -34.09 2.79 17.97
CA VAL A 253 -34.05 1.63 18.88
C VAL A 253 -32.78 1.64 19.73
N LEU A 254 -31.62 1.93 19.10
CA LEU A 254 -30.34 1.92 19.79
C LEU A 254 -30.21 3.06 20.80
N VAL A 255 -30.60 4.28 20.43
CA VAL A 255 -30.54 5.46 21.31
C VAL A 255 -31.46 5.31 22.52
N GLU A 256 -32.63 4.70 22.36
CA GLU A 256 -33.54 4.43 23.49
C GLU A 256 -32.99 3.35 24.43
N SER A 257 -32.26 2.37 23.88
CA SER A 257 -31.90 1.14 24.59
C SER A 257 -30.50 1.12 25.17
N PHE A 258 -29.58 1.97 24.70
CA PHE A 258 -28.15 1.90 25.01
C PHE A 258 -27.59 3.26 25.41
N ASP A 259 -26.60 3.25 26.31
CA ASP A 259 -25.93 4.47 26.72
C ASP A 259 -24.96 4.96 25.64
N ASN A 260 -24.57 6.22 25.69
CA ASN A 260 -23.62 6.82 24.73
C ASN A 260 -22.21 6.19 24.75
N THR A 261 -21.92 5.32 25.71
CA THR A 261 -20.67 4.55 25.83
C THR A 261 -20.82 3.12 25.34
N ASP A 262 -22.04 2.65 25.07
CA ASP A 262 -22.29 1.30 24.60
C ASP A 262 -22.12 1.19 23.08
N VAL A 263 -21.42 0.13 22.67
CA VAL A 263 -21.13 -0.17 21.26
C VAL A 263 -21.81 -1.47 20.89
N VAL A 264 -22.79 -1.38 20.00
CA VAL A 264 -23.54 -2.54 19.50
C VAL A 264 -22.69 -3.32 18.53
N SER A 265 -22.71 -4.65 18.63
CA SER A 265 -21.95 -5.51 17.72
C SER A 265 -22.51 -5.47 16.29
N PRO A 266 -21.66 -5.58 15.25
CA PRO A 266 -22.09 -5.59 13.85
C PRO A 266 -23.17 -6.64 13.54
N ASP A 267 -23.05 -7.83 14.16
CA ASP A 267 -24.02 -8.92 13.99
C ASP A 267 -25.40 -8.54 14.53
N SER A 268 -25.47 -7.91 15.72
CA SER A 268 -26.74 -7.46 16.28
C SER A 268 -27.35 -6.32 15.48
N GLU A 269 -26.55 -5.40 14.93
CA GLU A 269 -27.06 -4.34 14.05
C GLU A 269 -27.63 -4.92 12.74
N SER A 270 -26.96 -5.93 12.17
CA SER A 270 -27.46 -6.67 11.00
C SER A 270 -28.79 -7.39 11.32
N GLN A 271 -28.90 -8.00 12.50
CA GLN A 271 -30.15 -8.63 12.95
C GLN A 271 -31.28 -7.62 13.09
N ILE A 272 -31.04 -6.45 13.70
CA ILE A 272 -32.03 -5.36 13.80
C ILE A 272 -32.51 -4.97 12.41
N ASN A 273 -31.59 -4.71 11.48
CA ASN A 273 -31.93 -4.32 10.11
C ASN A 273 -32.75 -5.38 9.37
N ASN A 274 -32.43 -6.67 9.54
CA ASN A 274 -33.19 -7.76 8.91
C ASN A 274 -34.60 -7.89 9.48
N ILE A 275 -34.76 -7.76 10.81
CA ILE A 275 -36.07 -7.78 11.46
C ILE A 275 -36.90 -6.60 10.97
N LEU A 276 -36.34 -5.39 10.97
CA LEU A 276 -37.00 -4.18 10.47
C LEU A 276 -37.41 -4.33 9.01
N LYS A 277 -36.54 -4.89 8.17
CA LYS A 277 -36.84 -5.09 6.76
C LYS A 277 -38.06 -5.98 6.55
N ASN A 278 -38.11 -7.11 7.26
CA ASN A 278 -39.23 -8.05 7.18
C ASN A 278 -40.51 -7.50 7.83
N LEU A 279 -40.37 -6.59 8.81
CA LEU A 279 -41.49 -5.96 9.50
C LEU A 279 -42.15 -4.87 8.67
N LEU A 280 -41.35 -4.04 7.99
CA LEU A 280 -41.81 -2.82 7.33
C LEU A 280 -42.10 -3.00 5.84
N PHE A 281 -41.43 -3.93 5.16
CA PHE A 281 -41.52 -4.09 3.72
C PHE A 281 -42.08 -5.47 3.34
N SER A 282 -43.10 -5.46 2.49
CA SER A 282 -43.86 -6.68 2.16
C SER A 282 -43.47 -7.31 0.81
N SER A 283 -43.02 -6.53 -0.16
CA SER A 283 -42.57 -7.01 -1.47
C SER A 283 -41.74 -5.96 -2.21
N THR A 284 -41.08 -6.38 -3.30
CA THR A 284 -40.34 -5.51 -4.21
C THR A 284 -40.93 -5.59 -5.63
N LYS A 285 -40.89 -4.50 -6.38
CA LYS A 285 -41.33 -4.42 -7.79
C LYS A 285 -40.31 -3.64 -8.61
N ILE A 286 -40.08 -4.07 -9.85
CA ILE A 286 -39.29 -3.31 -10.83
C ILE A 286 -40.24 -2.47 -11.69
N ILE A 287 -40.10 -1.16 -11.63
CA ILE A 287 -40.86 -0.18 -12.41
C ILE A 287 -40.02 0.18 -13.64
N LYS A 288 -40.56 -0.04 -14.85
CA LYS A 288 -39.80 0.11 -16.12
C LYS A 288 -40.42 1.10 -17.11
N ASN A 289 -41.75 1.21 -17.12
CA ASN A 289 -42.45 1.91 -18.20
C ASN A 289 -42.88 3.31 -17.75
N GLU A 290 -42.73 4.30 -18.62
CA GLU A 290 -43.13 5.70 -18.42
C GLU A 290 -44.63 5.84 -18.11
N SER A 291 -45.47 4.95 -18.65
CA SER A 291 -46.92 4.95 -18.43
C SER A 291 -47.40 4.14 -17.22
N ASP A 292 -46.49 3.64 -16.38
CA ASP A 292 -46.88 2.87 -15.19
C ASP A 292 -47.45 3.81 -14.12
N LYS A 293 -48.75 3.70 -13.84
CA LYS A 293 -49.43 4.44 -12.75
C LYS A 293 -48.75 4.26 -11.38
N THR A 294 -47.88 3.25 -11.24
CA THR A 294 -47.05 3.03 -10.05
C THR A 294 -46.13 4.22 -9.75
N TRP A 295 -45.69 5.02 -10.73
CA TRP A 295 -44.84 6.20 -10.49
C TRP A 295 -45.48 7.24 -9.57
N GLU A 296 -46.82 7.38 -9.62
CA GLU A 296 -47.60 8.27 -8.75
C GLU A 296 -47.68 7.78 -7.30
N LEU A 297 -47.44 6.48 -7.09
CA LEU A 297 -47.46 5.82 -5.79
C LEU A 297 -46.04 5.63 -5.21
N VAL A 298 -45.00 6.07 -5.92
CA VAL A 298 -43.63 6.10 -5.39
C VAL A 298 -43.40 7.43 -4.67
N PHE A 299 -42.68 7.40 -3.54
CA PHE A 299 -42.27 8.62 -2.86
C PHE A 299 -41.10 9.31 -3.58
N TRP A 300 -41.18 10.62 -3.75
CA TRP A 300 -40.18 11.46 -4.43
C TRP A 300 -40.00 12.76 -3.68
N ASN A 301 -38.78 13.15 -3.30
CA ASN A 301 -38.58 14.43 -2.61
C ASN A 301 -38.99 15.61 -3.51
N GLU A 302 -38.50 15.62 -4.75
CA GLU A 302 -38.87 16.62 -5.76
C GLU A 302 -39.46 15.96 -7.02
N GLU A 303 -40.27 16.71 -7.79
CA GLU A 303 -40.81 16.21 -9.06
C GLU A 303 -39.71 15.98 -10.11
N ILE A 304 -38.58 16.68 -9.99
CA ILE A 304 -37.41 16.49 -10.87
C ILE A 304 -36.69 15.15 -10.61
N ASP A 305 -36.86 14.57 -9.42
CA ASP A 305 -36.30 13.26 -9.08
C ASP A 305 -37.07 12.12 -9.75
N ARG A 306 -38.28 12.39 -10.27
CA ARG A 306 -39.13 11.39 -10.93
C ARG A 306 -38.58 11.02 -12.30
N PRO A 307 -38.19 9.75 -12.52
CA PRO A 307 -37.64 9.30 -13.79
C PRO A 307 -38.63 9.46 -14.97
N ASP A 308 -39.92 9.26 -14.75
CA ASP A 308 -40.97 9.42 -15.77
C ASP A 308 -41.15 10.87 -16.21
N GLN A 309 -41.22 11.80 -15.25
CA GLN A 309 -41.33 13.24 -15.56
C GLN A 309 -40.04 13.78 -16.17
N MET A 310 -38.89 13.31 -15.71
CA MET A 310 -37.59 13.66 -16.29
C MET A 310 -37.49 13.16 -17.74
N ALA A 311 -37.87 11.91 -18.01
CA ALA A 311 -37.89 11.36 -19.36
C ALA A 311 -38.84 12.16 -20.27
N LYS A 312 -40.04 12.51 -19.79
CA LYS A 312 -40.99 13.36 -20.50
C LYS A 312 -40.40 14.72 -20.83
N LYS A 313 -39.81 15.41 -19.85
CA LYS A 313 -39.16 16.72 -20.04
C LYS A 313 -38.01 16.64 -21.05
N LEU A 314 -37.21 15.58 -21.01
CA LEU A 314 -36.14 15.35 -21.98
C LEU A 314 -36.68 15.08 -23.38
N ASN A 315 -37.75 14.31 -23.52
CA ASN A 315 -38.43 14.09 -24.80
C ASN A 315 -39.03 15.39 -25.35
N ASP A 316 -39.64 16.22 -24.51
CA ASP A 316 -40.17 17.53 -24.91
C ASP A 316 -39.04 18.45 -25.41
N ILE A 317 -37.88 18.46 -24.73
CA ILE A 317 -36.70 19.19 -25.20
C ILE A 317 -36.21 18.62 -26.53
N TYR A 318 -36.00 17.30 -26.61
CA TYR A 318 -35.49 16.61 -27.79
C TYR A 318 -36.34 16.85 -29.04
N ASN A 319 -37.66 16.80 -28.91
CA ASN A 319 -38.59 17.03 -30.01
C ASN A 319 -38.57 18.49 -30.52
N ASN A 320 -38.09 19.42 -29.71
CA ASN A 320 -37.96 20.84 -30.06
C ASN A 320 -36.54 21.21 -30.56
N LEU A 321 -35.61 20.25 -30.64
CA LEU A 321 -34.25 20.44 -31.18
C LEU A 321 -34.21 20.24 -32.71
N ASP A 322 -33.24 20.87 -33.37
CA ASP A 322 -32.90 20.54 -34.76
C ASP A 322 -32.25 19.14 -34.88
N LYS A 323 -32.19 18.58 -36.09
CA LYS A 323 -31.69 17.21 -36.34
C LYS A 323 -30.23 17.00 -35.92
N GLU A 324 -29.37 18.01 -36.07
CA GLU A 324 -27.97 17.90 -35.65
C GLU A 324 -27.87 17.84 -34.12
N SER A 325 -28.68 18.67 -33.46
CA SER A 325 -28.81 18.72 -32.01
C SER A 325 -29.41 17.44 -31.40
N GLN A 326 -30.41 16.85 -32.04
CA GLN A 326 -31.00 15.55 -31.68
C GLN A 326 -29.96 14.42 -31.75
N ASN A 327 -29.18 14.35 -32.82
CA ASN A 327 -28.13 13.34 -32.97
C ASN A 327 -27.08 13.47 -31.86
N LYS A 328 -26.59 14.68 -31.57
CA LYS A 328 -25.62 14.91 -30.48
C LYS A 328 -26.18 14.52 -29.12
N MET A 329 -27.44 14.87 -28.84
CA MET A 329 -28.08 14.55 -27.56
C MET A 329 -28.27 13.03 -27.38
N SER A 330 -28.72 12.33 -28.42
CA SER A 330 -28.88 10.87 -28.40
C SER A 330 -27.52 10.14 -28.28
N GLU A 331 -26.48 10.59 -29.00
CA GLU A 331 -25.11 10.04 -28.90
C GLU A 331 -24.55 10.11 -27.48
N VAL A 332 -24.75 11.23 -26.78
CA VAL A 332 -24.24 11.42 -25.40
C VAL A 332 -24.88 10.43 -24.42
N TYR A 333 -26.16 10.07 -24.61
CA TYR A 333 -26.83 9.07 -23.78
C TYR A 333 -26.58 7.62 -24.27
N GLN A 334 -26.21 7.41 -25.53
CA GLN A 334 -25.88 6.09 -26.09
C GLN A 334 -24.46 5.60 -25.69
N HIS A 335 -23.46 6.49 -25.59
CA HIS A 335 -22.07 6.12 -25.34
C HIS A 335 -21.77 5.44 -23.98
N GLN A 336 -22.75 5.30 -23.08
CA GLN A 336 -22.60 4.62 -21.79
C GLN A 336 -22.64 3.08 -21.85
N LYS A 337 -23.04 2.44 -22.96
CA LYS A 337 -23.00 0.97 -23.05
C LYS A 337 -21.58 0.39 -23.15
N SER A 338 -20.54 1.19 -23.45
CA SER A 338 -19.22 0.66 -23.83
C SER A 338 -18.02 1.07 -22.95
N ASN A 339 -18.05 2.11 -22.12
CA ASN A 339 -16.85 2.53 -21.36
C ASN A 339 -17.18 2.94 -19.92
N LYS A 340 -16.75 2.13 -18.95
CA LYS A 340 -16.97 2.36 -17.50
C LYS A 340 -15.91 3.21 -16.80
N GLN A 341 -14.94 3.78 -17.51
CA GLN A 341 -13.88 4.59 -16.88
C GLN A 341 -13.40 5.71 -17.79
N GLN A 342 -14.16 6.81 -17.87
CA GLN A 342 -13.59 8.16 -17.99
C GLN A 342 -14.70 9.19 -17.82
N SER A 343 -14.49 10.09 -16.86
CA SER A 343 -15.14 11.40 -16.81
C SER A 343 -14.80 12.14 -18.11
N THR A 344 -15.60 11.92 -19.15
CA THR A 344 -15.54 12.70 -20.38
C THR A 344 -16.32 13.97 -20.10
N LYS A 345 -15.59 15.03 -19.74
CA LYS A 345 -16.11 16.40 -19.79
C LYS A 345 -16.87 16.61 -21.11
N MET A 346 -18.10 17.08 -20.98
CA MET A 346 -19.03 17.44 -22.05
C MET A 346 -18.35 18.34 -23.11
N LYS A 347 -17.97 17.76 -24.24
CA LYS A 347 -17.61 18.52 -25.46
C LYS A 347 -18.72 18.48 -26.52
N GLY A 348 -19.68 17.56 -26.43
CA GLY A 348 -20.72 17.36 -27.46
C GLY A 348 -21.93 18.29 -27.37
N LEU A 349 -22.33 18.73 -26.17
CA LEU A 349 -23.52 19.56 -25.95
C LEU A 349 -23.27 21.08 -26.08
N ASN A 350 -22.02 21.52 -26.21
CA ASN A 350 -21.65 22.95 -26.17
C ASN A 350 -22.15 23.77 -27.38
N ASN A 351 -22.68 23.13 -28.42
CA ASN A 351 -23.19 23.79 -29.64
C ASN A 351 -24.71 23.62 -29.85
N LEU A 352 -25.46 23.18 -28.83
CA LEU A 352 -26.91 22.99 -28.94
C LEU A 352 -27.62 24.35 -28.83
N THR A 353 -28.30 24.77 -29.90
CA THR A 353 -29.10 26.01 -29.90
C THR A 353 -30.56 25.65 -29.73
N VAL A 354 -31.17 26.00 -28.59
CA VAL A 354 -32.56 25.63 -28.26
C VAL A 354 -33.47 26.86 -28.42
N GLN A 355 -34.42 26.81 -29.36
CA GLN A 355 -35.55 27.75 -29.40
C GLN A 355 -36.79 27.05 -28.82
N THR A 356 -37.08 27.25 -27.54
CA THR A 356 -38.31 26.74 -26.92
C THR A 356 -39.32 27.86 -26.69
N ASN A 357 -40.57 27.65 -27.10
CA ASN A 357 -41.72 28.52 -26.81
C ASN A 357 -42.26 28.37 -25.36
N LEU A 358 -41.49 27.79 -24.44
CA LEU A 358 -41.81 27.69 -23.02
C LEU A 358 -41.24 28.92 -22.31
N THR A 359 -42.09 29.92 -22.07
CA THR A 359 -41.89 31.09 -21.19
C THR A 359 -40.47 31.68 -21.19
N SER A 360 -40.25 32.65 -22.10
CA SER A 360 -39.25 33.73 -22.01
C SER A 360 -37.87 33.36 -21.45
N GLY A 361 -37.03 32.73 -22.27
CA GLY A 361 -35.59 32.66 -22.05
C GLY A 361 -34.93 31.52 -22.83
N SER A 362 -33.92 31.81 -23.64
CA SER A 362 -33.07 30.77 -24.24
C SER A 362 -32.38 30.00 -23.11
N MET A 363 -32.58 28.67 -23.05
CA MET A 363 -31.93 27.80 -22.07
C MET A 363 -30.41 27.84 -22.29
N LYS A 364 -29.60 28.15 -21.25
CA LYS A 364 -28.14 28.30 -21.39
C LYS A 364 -27.47 26.92 -21.42
N ILE A 365 -26.27 26.83 -21.99
CA ILE A 365 -25.44 25.60 -22.05
C ILE A 365 -25.24 24.98 -20.64
N GLU A 366 -25.10 25.82 -19.62
CA GLU A 366 -24.96 25.41 -18.21
C GLU A 366 -26.22 24.70 -17.67
N ASP A 367 -27.41 25.07 -18.14
CA ASP A 367 -28.67 24.47 -17.72
C ASP A 367 -28.85 23.07 -18.33
N LEU A 368 -28.30 22.88 -19.54
CA LEU A 368 -28.34 21.60 -20.25
C LEU A 368 -27.31 20.59 -19.71
N ASP A 369 -26.12 21.06 -19.28
CA ASP A 369 -25.17 20.25 -18.51
C ASP A 369 -25.78 19.82 -17.18
N LYS A 370 -26.34 20.77 -16.41
CA LYS A 370 -27.05 20.45 -15.17
C LYS A 370 -28.17 19.45 -15.39
N LEU A 371 -28.97 19.61 -16.44
CA LEU A 371 -30.04 18.68 -16.77
C LEU A 371 -29.49 17.28 -17.06
N TYR A 372 -28.43 17.17 -17.87
CA TYR A 372 -27.75 15.90 -18.13
C TYR A 372 -27.18 15.26 -16.85
N GLN A 373 -26.48 16.03 -16.02
CA GLN A 373 -25.90 15.51 -14.78
C GLN A 373 -26.97 14.99 -13.82
N THR A 374 -28.14 15.64 -13.78
CA THR A 374 -29.27 15.22 -12.92
C THR A 374 -30.02 14.01 -13.48
N SER A 375 -30.18 13.90 -14.80
CA SER A 375 -31.02 12.86 -15.41
C SER A 375 -30.28 11.55 -15.74
N LYS A 376 -28.96 11.61 -15.97
CA LYS A 376 -28.17 10.47 -16.50
C LYS A 376 -28.28 9.19 -15.67
N ASP A 377 -28.54 9.28 -14.37
CA ASP A 377 -28.60 8.13 -13.48
C ASP A 377 -29.97 7.45 -13.49
N TYR A 378 -31.00 8.13 -13.99
CA TYR A 378 -32.40 7.68 -13.91
C TYR A 378 -33.10 7.53 -15.27
N VAL A 379 -32.52 8.06 -16.35
CA VAL A 379 -33.08 8.02 -17.72
C VAL A 379 -32.07 7.44 -18.70
N GLU A 380 -32.54 6.69 -19.69
CA GLU A 380 -31.73 6.14 -20.78
C GLU A 380 -32.36 6.40 -22.16
N TRP A 381 -31.52 6.39 -23.20
CA TRP A 381 -31.97 6.43 -24.59
C TRP A 381 -32.24 5.01 -25.09
N ASN A 382 -33.48 4.70 -25.49
CA ASN A 382 -33.85 3.35 -25.92
C ASN A 382 -33.64 3.09 -27.43
N GLY A 383 -33.19 4.09 -28.19
CA GLY A 383 -33.09 4.03 -29.65
C GLY A 383 -33.96 5.09 -30.33
N ASP A 384 -35.14 5.37 -29.76
CA ASP A 384 -36.15 6.25 -30.35
C ASP A 384 -36.50 7.45 -29.46
N LYS A 385 -36.53 7.24 -28.13
CA LYS A 385 -36.86 8.27 -27.14
C LYS A 385 -36.15 8.04 -25.80
N PHE A 386 -36.16 9.05 -24.96
CA PHE A 386 -35.75 8.92 -23.56
C PHE A 386 -36.80 8.13 -22.79
N VAL A 387 -36.35 7.12 -22.04
CA VAL A 387 -37.19 6.29 -21.17
C VAL A 387 -36.59 6.18 -19.76
N PRO A 388 -37.42 6.02 -18.72
CA PRO A 388 -36.93 5.74 -17.38
C PRO A 388 -36.07 4.46 -17.34
N LYS A 389 -34.95 4.51 -16.61
CA LYS A 389 -34.20 3.30 -16.27
C LYS A 389 -35.03 2.43 -15.32
N PRO A 390 -34.93 1.09 -15.41
CA PRO A 390 -35.60 0.19 -14.48
C PRO A 390 -35.26 0.52 -13.01
N LEU A 391 -36.28 0.82 -12.21
CA LEU A 391 -36.15 1.13 -10.79
C LEU A 391 -36.75 0.02 -9.94
N THR A 392 -35.97 -0.51 -9.00
CA THR A 392 -36.49 -1.41 -7.97
C THR A 392 -37.04 -0.59 -6.81
N ALA A 393 -38.30 -0.82 -6.46
CA ALA A 393 -38.97 -0.17 -5.34
C ALA A 393 -39.56 -1.18 -4.37
N SER A 394 -39.58 -0.83 -3.08
CA SER A 394 -40.06 -1.65 -1.98
C SER A 394 -41.39 -1.14 -1.47
N LYS A 395 -42.32 -2.07 -1.23
CA LYS A 395 -43.69 -1.76 -0.84
C LYS A 395 -43.82 -1.60 0.68
N ILE A 396 -44.37 -0.46 1.11
CA ILE A 396 -44.67 -0.16 2.51
C ILE A 396 -46.17 0.10 2.71
N ASN A 397 -46.72 -0.37 3.82
CA ASN A 397 -48.14 -0.24 4.16
C ASN A 397 -48.35 0.89 5.17
N LEU A 398 -48.86 2.03 4.71
CA LEU A 398 -49.10 3.19 5.57
C LEU A 398 -50.24 2.97 6.58
N THR A 399 -51.15 2.04 6.30
CA THR A 399 -52.26 1.72 7.22
C THR A 399 -51.72 1.04 8.48
N GLN A 400 -50.75 0.14 8.32
CA GLN A 400 -50.06 -0.51 9.44
C GLN A 400 -49.26 0.50 10.27
N LEU A 401 -48.63 1.49 9.65
CA LEU A 401 -47.91 2.53 10.40
C LEU A 401 -48.84 3.44 11.20
N ARG A 402 -50.05 3.72 10.69
CA ARG A 402 -51.04 4.55 11.38
C ARG A 402 -51.72 3.85 12.55
N ASP A 403 -51.92 2.54 12.44
CA ASP A 403 -52.51 1.75 13.51
C ASP A 403 -51.43 1.30 14.49
N LYS A 404 -51.31 2.02 15.61
CA LYS A 404 -50.38 1.73 16.72
C LYS A 404 -50.51 0.30 17.27
N LYS A 405 -51.62 -0.40 17.03
CA LYS A 405 -51.84 -1.79 17.47
C LYS A 405 -51.44 -2.85 16.43
N SER A 406 -51.18 -2.45 15.19
CA SER A 406 -50.99 -3.39 14.09
C SER A 406 -49.58 -3.98 14.01
N LEU A 407 -48.59 -3.27 14.55
CA LEU A 407 -47.20 -3.73 14.62
C LEU A 407 -46.89 -4.25 16.02
N GLN A 408 -46.79 -5.58 16.14
CA GLN A 408 -46.41 -6.24 17.39
C GLN A 408 -44.94 -5.96 17.72
N ASP A 409 -44.67 -5.61 18.98
CA ASP A 409 -43.32 -5.48 19.52
C ASP A 409 -42.48 -6.71 19.18
N ARG A 410 -41.30 -6.48 18.62
CA ARG A 410 -40.33 -7.55 18.32
C ARG A 410 -39.19 -7.48 19.32
N LYS A 411 -39.21 -8.37 20.30
CA LYS A 411 -38.10 -8.54 21.25
C LYS A 411 -36.87 -9.11 20.53
N LEU A 412 -35.70 -8.61 20.89
CA LEU A 412 -34.42 -9.10 20.42
C LEU A 412 -33.35 -9.03 21.51
N ILE A 413 -32.35 -9.89 21.39
CA ILE A 413 -31.18 -9.88 22.26
C ILE A 413 -30.04 -9.21 21.50
N VAL A 414 -29.59 -8.07 22.00
CA VAL A 414 -28.52 -7.28 21.39
C VAL A 414 -27.24 -7.49 22.17
N LYS A 415 -26.18 -7.83 21.45
CA LYS A 415 -24.82 -7.95 21.97
C LYS A 415 -24.11 -6.62 21.85
N TYR A 416 -23.54 -6.12 22.94
CA TYR A 416 -22.89 -4.83 23.02
C TYR A 416 -21.65 -4.85 23.93
N SER A 417 -20.84 -3.80 23.86
CA SER A 417 -19.66 -3.59 24.70
C SER A 417 -19.57 -2.13 25.16
N THR A 418 -19.38 -1.89 26.45
CA THR A 418 -19.30 -0.53 27.03
C THR A 418 -17.88 0.07 26.99
N SER A 419 -17.64 1.10 26.18
CA SER A 419 -16.33 1.76 26.07
C SER A 419 -15.77 2.20 27.42
N VAL A 420 -14.46 2.07 27.62
CA VAL A 420 -13.81 2.47 28.89
C VAL A 420 -13.42 3.94 28.92
N LEU A 421 -13.12 4.51 27.76
CA LEU A 421 -12.86 5.92 27.58
C LEU A 421 -13.64 6.40 26.36
N SER A 422 -14.22 7.59 26.45
CA SER A 422 -14.80 8.30 25.33
C SER A 422 -14.17 9.67 25.23
N THR A 423 -13.68 10.02 24.04
CA THR A 423 -13.03 11.29 23.76
C THR A 423 -13.73 11.94 22.57
N PRO A 424 -14.18 13.21 22.67
CA PRO A 424 -14.71 13.92 21.51
C PRO A 424 -13.65 14.09 20.44
N ILE A 425 -14.06 14.18 19.17
CA ILE A 425 -13.13 14.60 18.13
C ILE A 425 -12.79 16.08 18.35
N ASN A 426 -11.50 16.37 18.47
CA ASN A 426 -11.01 17.73 18.64
C ASN A 426 -10.51 18.28 17.30
N PHE A 427 -10.65 19.57 17.07
CA PHE A 427 -10.06 20.27 15.93
C PHE A 427 -9.61 21.64 16.41
N VAL A 428 -8.45 22.11 15.99
CA VAL A 428 -7.95 23.43 16.42
C VAL A 428 -8.52 24.49 15.49
N GLN A 429 -9.50 25.25 15.98
CA GLN A 429 -10.08 26.39 15.25
C GLN A 429 -9.14 27.59 15.41
N ASN A 430 -8.64 28.11 14.28
CA ASN A 430 -7.68 29.22 14.14
C ASN A 430 -6.21 28.86 14.36
N SER A 431 -5.47 28.84 13.26
CA SER A 431 -4.05 29.22 13.16
C SER A 431 -3.85 30.72 13.44
N HIS A 432 -4.40 31.18 14.56
CA HIS A 432 -3.95 32.35 15.29
C HIS A 432 -3.60 31.86 16.69
N LEU A 433 -2.62 30.95 16.75
CA LEU A 433 -1.64 31.03 17.82
C LEU A 433 -1.16 32.48 17.82
N THR A 434 -1.31 33.14 18.96
CA THR A 434 -0.93 34.52 19.22
C THR A 434 0.34 34.87 18.45
N LEU A 435 0.27 35.90 17.60
CA LEU A 435 1.37 36.34 16.72
C LEU A 435 2.70 36.54 17.50
N THR A 436 2.60 36.75 18.81
CA THR A 436 3.69 36.79 19.79
C THR A 436 4.34 35.43 20.04
N ASP A 437 3.56 34.36 20.23
CA ASP A 437 4.06 33.00 20.47
C ASP A 437 4.53 32.35 19.17
N GLU A 438 3.94 32.66 18.02
CA GLU A 438 4.49 32.27 16.72
C GLU A 438 5.76 33.05 16.39
N TRP A 439 5.90 34.33 16.74
CA TRP A 439 7.17 35.05 16.56
C TRP A 439 8.25 34.56 17.52
N GLN A 440 7.91 34.25 18.78
CA GLN A 440 8.86 33.66 19.73
C GLN A 440 9.23 32.23 19.35
N ASN A 441 8.27 31.40 18.94
CA ASN A 441 8.56 30.07 18.42
C ASN A 441 9.29 30.12 17.08
N LEU A 442 8.95 31.01 16.15
CA LEU A 442 9.72 31.21 14.91
C LEU A 442 11.11 31.74 15.24
N LYS A 443 11.29 32.57 16.25
CA LYS A 443 12.61 33.04 16.66
C LYS A 443 13.43 31.91 17.28
N GLU A 444 12.84 31.11 18.17
CA GLU A 444 13.47 29.94 18.78
C GLU A 444 13.70 28.81 17.77
N GLU A 445 12.80 28.63 16.81
CA GLU A 445 12.90 27.67 15.71
C GLU A 445 13.85 28.16 14.64
N VAL A 446 14.01 29.48 14.40
CA VAL A 446 15.05 30.05 13.53
C VAL A 446 16.41 30.04 14.23
N GLU A 447 16.50 30.26 15.53
CA GLU A 447 17.75 30.09 16.30
C GLU A 447 18.13 28.61 16.41
N GLY A 448 17.17 27.73 16.67
CA GLY A 448 17.33 26.29 16.68
C GLY A 448 17.66 25.75 15.29
N ASN A 449 16.98 26.21 14.25
CA ASN A 449 17.31 25.88 12.86
C ASN A 449 18.64 26.50 12.45
N SER A 450 19.05 27.65 12.95
CA SER A 450 20.38 28.23 12.68
C SER A 450 21.49 27.39 13.32
N GLN A 451 21.28 26.93 14.56
CA GLN A 451 22.18 26.00 15.23
C GLN A 451 22.20 24.62 14.56
N LEU A 452 21.03 24.11 14.16
CA LEU A 452 20.89 22.89 13.39
C LEU A 452 21.53 23.05 12.01
N LEU A 453 21.39 24.19 11.34
CA LEU A 453 22.00 24.48 10.04
C LEU A 453 23.52 24.55 10.19
N ALA A 454 24.04 25.16 11.26
CA ALA A 454 25.47 25.16 11.57
C ALA A 454 25.98 23.75 11.87
N HIS A 455 25.23 22.95 12.63
CA HIS A 455 25.57 21.55 12.90
C HIS A 455 25.49 20.69 11.64
N VAL A 456 24.47 20.88 10.80
CA VAL A 456 24.29 20.20 9.51
C VAL A 456 25.37 20.64 8.53
N MET A 457 25.75 21.91 8.47
CA MET A 457 26.86 22.38 7.64
C MET A 457 28.18 21.77 8.11
N THR A 458 28.45 21.73 9.42
CA THR A 458 29.64 21.08 9.98
C THR A 458 29.63 19.57 9.70
N THR A 459 28.47 18.92 9.83
CA THR A 459 28.29 17.50 9.53
C THR A 459 28.38 17.23 8.04
N MET A 460 27.90 18.13 7.18
CA MET A 460 28.04 18.04 5.73
C MET A 460 29.49 18.28 5.30
N GLU A 461 30.24 19.17 5.96
CA GLU A 461 31.67 19.33 5.73
C GLU A 461 32.45 18.08 6.17
N ASN A 462 32.08 17.48 7.30
CA ASN A 462 32.69 16.24 7.77
C ASN A 462 32.31 15.04 6.89
N MET A 463 31.04 14.92 6.50
CA MET A 463 30.56 13.91 5.54
C MET A 463 31.16 14.15 4.15
N GLN A 464 31.38 15.39 3.73
CA GLN A 464 32.07 15.70 2.48
C GLN A 464 33.54 15.29 2.57
N LYS A 465 34.21 15.48 3.72
CA LYS A 465 35.56 14.95 3.95
C LYS A 465 35.57 13.42 3.94
N GLU A 466 34.59 12.75 4.55
CA GLU A 466 34.46 11.29 4.54
C GLU A 466 34.07 10.73 3.17
N ILE A 467 33.20 11.40 2.42
CA ILE A 467 32.85 11.07 1.03
C ILE A 467 34.07 11.29 0.15
N ASN A 468 34.82 12.38 0.30
CA ASN A 468 36.04 12.60 -0.46
C ASN A 468 37.14 11.59 -0.11
N ALA A 469 37.21 11.14 1.16
CA ALA A 469 38.12 10.09 1.60
C ALA A 469 37.70 8.69 1.14
N SER A 470 36.39 8.41 1.02
CA SER A 470 35.84 7.13 0.57
C SER A 470 35.65 7.03 -0.95
N ALA A 471 35.57 8.17 -1.64
CA ALA A 471 35.56 8.29 -3.10
C ALA A 471 36.98 8.36 -3.70
N ALA A 472 38.00 8.49 -2.86
CA ALA A 472 39.38 8.34 -3.30
C ALA A 472 39.62 6.90 -3.74
N SER A 473 39.96 6.70 -5.01
CA SER A 473 40.34 5.39 -5.54
C SER A 473 41.60 4.91 -4.81
N THR A 474 41.44 3.97 -3.90
CA THR A 474 42.57 3.31 -3.23
C THR A 474 43.11 2.21 -4.13
N SER A 475 44.39 2.32 -4.48
CA SER A 475 45.09 1.34 -5.30
C SER A 475 46.29 0.82 -4.52
N ILE A 476 46.48 -0.50 -4.55
CA ILE A 476 47.71 -1.16 -4.09
C ILE A 476 48.75 -1.27 -5.21
N GLY A 477 48.49 -0.67 -6.39
CA GLY A 477 49.41 -0.65 -7.54
C GLY A 477 49.58 -1.98 -8.27
N ARG A 478 48.83 -3.01 -7.88
CA ARG A 478 48.89 -4.37 -8.43
C ARG A 478 47.54 -5.09 -8.26
N MET A 479 47.35 -6.20 -8.95
CA MET A 479 46.20 -7.08 -8.72
C MET A 479 46.27 -7.70 -7.32
N PRO A 480 45.16 -7.77 -6.56
CA PRO A 480 45.12 -8.34 -5.22
C PRO A 480 45.55 -9.81 -5.20
N LYS A 481 46.41 -10.19 -4.27
CA LYS A 481 46.84 -11.58 -4.05
C LYS A 481 46.23 -12.21 -2.79
N SER A 482 45.47 -11.43 -2.02
CA SER A 482 44.91 -11.86 -0.73
C SER A 482 43.67 -11.06 -0.33
N CYS A 483 42.95 -11.55 0.68
CA CYS A 483 41.87 -10.83 1.35
C CYS A 483 42.37 -9.55 2.04
N ASP A 484 43.62 -9.53 2.51
CA ASP A 484 44.23 -8.33 3.08
C ASP A 484 44.44 -7.25 1.99
N ASP A 485 44.93 -7.64 0.82
CA ASP A 485 45.04 -6.75 -0.35
C ASP A 485 43.65 -6.19 -0.74
N LEU A 486 42.61 -7.04 -0.74
CA LEU A 486 41.23 -6.61 -1.00
C LEU A 486 40.72 -5.64 0.07
N GLN A 487 41.01 -5.89 1.35
CA GLN A 487 40.63 -4.98 2.43
C GLN A 487 41.32 -3.62 2.29
N LYS A 488 42.58 -3.57 1.87
CA LYS A 488 43.33 -2.33 1.63
C LYS A 488 42.76 -1.46 0.51
N ILE A 489 42.17 -2.08 -0.52
CA ILE A 489 41.49 -1.36 -1.62
C ILE A 489 39.98 -1.13 -1.35
N GLY A 490 39.54 -1.32 -0.12
CA GLY A 490 38.19 -0.91 0.31
C GLY A 490 37.13 -2.02 0.35
N HIS A 491 37.48 -3.29 0.11
CA HIS A 491 36.53 -4.38 0.34
C HIS A 491 36.21 -4.51 1.84
N ARG A 492 34.92 -4.62 2.16
CA ARG A 492 34.41 -4.71 3.55
C ARG A 492 33.37 -5.81 3.76
N LYS A 493 32.83 -6.39 2.69
CA LYS A 493 31.78 -7.43 2.77
C LYS A 493 32.40 -8.82 2.64
N SER A 494 32.21 -9.70 3.62
CA SER A 494 32.71 -11.08 3.53
C SER A 494 32.08 -11.81 2.34
N GLY A 495 32.83 -12.69 1.68
CA GLY A 495 32.39 -13.36 0.46
C GLY A 495 33.49 -14.06 -0.32
N LEU A 496 33.14 -14.60 -1.50
CA LEU A 496 34.09 -15.19 -2.44
C LEU A 496 34.67 -14.12 -3.36
N TYR A 497 35.99 -14.13 -3.50
CA TYR A 497 36.74 -13.17 -4.30
C TYR A 497 37.81 -13.86 -5.15
N PRO A 498 37.97 -13.46 -6.42
CA PRO A 498 39.13 -13.84 -7.21
C PRO A 498 40.35 -13.03 -6.76
N VAL A 499 41.47 -13.71 -6.57
CA VAL A 499 42.78 -13.10 -6.29
C VAL A 499 43.83 -13.72 -7.20
N MET A 500 44.92 -13.00 -7.47
CA MET A 500 46.03 -13.54 -8.23
C MET A 500 46.84 -14.52 -7.39
N GLY A 501 46.90 -15.78 -7.85
CA GLY A 501 47.87 -16.77 -7.40
C GLY A 501 49.22 -16.58 -8.12
N ASP A 502 50.04 -17.62 -8.15
CA ASP A 502 51.37 -17.56 -8.78
C ASP A 502 51.29 -17.45 -10.31
N LYS A 503 50.43 -18.26 -10.94
CA LYS A 503 50.18 -18.27 -12.40
C LYS A 503 48.69 -18.39 -12.78
N THR A 504 47.83 -18.55 -11.78
CA THR A 504 46.39 -18.78 -11.91
C THR A 504 45.61 -17.71 -11.15
N VAL A 505 44.32 -17.58 -11.46
CA VAL A 505 43.42 -16.78 -10.62
C VAL A 505 42.81 -17.71 -9.59
N ASP A 506 43.10 -17.47 -8.32
CA ASP A 506 42.58 -18.27 -7.22
C ASP A 506 41.25 -17.70 -6.72
N ASN A 507 40.34 -18.58 -6.31
CA ASN A 507 39.10 -18.20 -5.65
C ASN A 507 39.27 -18.37 -4.14
N VAL A 508 39.16 -17.27 -3.40
CA VAL A 508 39.29 -17.26 -1.94
C VAL A 508 38.01 -16.77 -1.28
N TYR A 509 37.66 -17.36 -0.14
CA TYR A 509 36.66 -16.78 0.75
C TYR A 509 37.34 -15.84 1.73
N CYS A 510 36.91 -14.58 1.73
CA CYS A 510 37.36 -13.55 2.65
C CYS A 510 36.31 -13.32 3.72
N ASP A 511 36.70 -13.46 4.99
CA ASP A 511 35.86 -13.09 6.14
C ASP A 511 36.39 -11.83 6.82
N PHE A 512 35.92 -10.66 6.38
CA PHE A 512 36.34 -9.37 6.91
C PHE A 512 35.82 -9.07 8.33
N THR A 513 35.02 -9.96 8.92
CA THR A 513 34.65 -9.88 10.34
C THR A 513 35.76 -10.37 11.26
N LYS A 514 36.77 -11.07 10.70
CA LYS A 514 37.87 -11.67 11.45
C LYS A 514 39.15 -10.83 11.36
N PRO A 515 40.04 -10.92 12.37
CA PRO A 515 41.37 -10.31 12.29
C PRO A 515 42.20 -10.91 11.16
N ILE A 516 43.07 -10.12 10.52
CA ILE A 516 43.92 -10.55 9.38
C ILE A 516 44.76 -11.80 9.69
N ASN A 517 45.17 -11.97 10.95
CA ASN A 517 46.00 -13.09 11.40
C ASN A 517 45.19 -14.37 11.72
N ASP A 518 43.87 -14.32 11.63
CA ASP A 518 43.01 -15.49 11.86
C ASP A 518 43.03 -16.42 10.64
N GLY A 519 43.21 -17.72 10.85
CA GLY A 519 43.20 -18.70 9.76
C GLY A 519 41.88 -18.79 9.00
N GLY A 520 40.79 -18.23 9.55
CA GLY A 520 39.50 -18.07 8.89
C GLY A 520 39.29 -16.73 8.18
N PHE A 521 40.25 -15.79 8.24
CA PHE A 521 40.19 -14.52 7.51
C PHE A 521 40.25 -14.74 5.99
N GLN A 522 41.08 -15.69 5.55
CA GLN A 522 41.20 -16.10 4.15
C GLN A 522 41.20 -17.63 4.06
N LYS A 523 40.33 -18.16 3.21
CA LYS A 523 40.30 -19.59 2.88
C LYS A 523 40.34 -19.80 1.38
N VAL A 524 41.35 -20.53 0.87
CA VAL A 524 41.40 -20.91 -0.55
C VAL A 524 40.30 -21.93 -0.83
N ILE A 525 39.47 -21.66 -1.84
CA ILE A 525 38.35 -22.50 -2.25
C ILE A 525 38.71 -23.30 -3.50
N GLY A 526 39.48 -22.72 -4.41
CA GLY A 526 39.94 -23.36 -5.65
C GLY A 526 40.62 -22.35 -6.58
N PHE A 527 40.75 -22.69 -7.87
CA PHE A 527 41.26 -21.79 -8.90
C PHE A 527 40.28 -21.70 -10.08
N PHE A 528 40.34 -20.59 -10.80
CA PHE A 528 39.63 -20.35 -12.05
C PHE A 528 40.57 -20.59 -13.23
N ASP A 529 40.13 -21.41 -14.17
CA ASP A 529 40.76 -21.55 -15.49
C ASP A 529 40.30 -20.36 -16.36
N VAL A 530 41.03 -19.25 -16.23
CA VAL A 530 40.69 -17.99 -16.89
C VAL A 530 41.43 -17.94 -18.23
N LYS A 531 40.67 -18.08 -19.32
CA LYS A 531 41.13 -17.83 -20.69
C LYS A 531 40.62 -16.47 -21.14
N THR A 532 41.51 -15.57 -21.51
CA THR A 532 41.14 -14.24 -22.05
C THR A 532 40.44 -14.39 -23.40
N LEU A 533 40.86 -15.37 -24.20
CA LEU A 533 40.22 -15.78 -25.44
C LEU A 533 40.35 -17.30 -25.63
N PRO A 534 39.29 -18.02 -26.03
CA PRO A 534 39.42 -19.41 -26.43
C PRO A 534 40.32 -19.52 -27.67
N VAL A 535 41.18 -20.52 -27.71
CA VAL A 535 42.03 -20.82 -28.86
C VAL A 535 41.88 -22.30 -29.17
N TYR A 536 41.25 -22.61 -30.29
CA TYR A 536 41.16 -23.98 -30.78
C TYR A 536 40.88 -24.02 -32.28
N PHE A 537 41.38 -25.04 -32.94
CA PHE A 537 41.17 -25.23 -34.37
C PHE A 537 40.93 -26.70 -34.71
N HIS A 538 40.28 -26.89 -35.86
CA HIS A 538 40.14 -28.16 -36.54
C HIS A 538 40.36 -27.92 -38.03
N ALA A 539 41.48 -28.43 -38.53
CA ALA A 539 41.91 -28.33 -39.91
C ALA A 539 41.80 -29.70 -40.59
N GLN A 540 41.33 -29.72 -41.83
CA GLN A 540 41.18 -30.91 -42.65
C GLN A 540 41.74 -30.68 -44.06
N LYS A 541 42.17 -31.76 -44.68
CA LYS A 541 42.49 -31.77 -46.11
C LYS A 541 41.26 -32.18 -46.92
N ASN A 542 41.32 -31.91 -48.22
CA ASN A 542 40.32 -32.37 -49.19
C ASN A 542 40.94 -33.02 -50.43
N LYS A 543 42.28 -33.16 -50.43
CA LYS A 543 43.06 -33.77 -51.51
C LYS A 543 44.34 -34.37 -50.93
N SER A 544 44.81 -35.45 -51.54
CA SER A 544 46.10 -36.05 -51.21
C SER A 544 47.24 -35.02 -51.26
N HIS A 545 48.22 -35.18 -50.37
CA HIS A 545 49.44 -34.38 -50.35
C HIS A 545 50.65 -35.27 -50.63
N THR A 546 51.26 -35.06 -51.78
CA THR A 546 52.29 -35.95 -52.34
C THR A 546 53.69 -35.34 -52.33
N THR A 547 53.83 -34.08 -51.92
CA THR A 547 55.12 -33.41 -51.87
C THR A 547 55.79 -33.70 -50.52
N GLY A 548 56.79 -34.57 -50.55
CA GLY A 548 57.61 -34.90 -49.38
C GLY A 548 58.50 -33.73 -48.94
N ASN A 549 58.92 -33.77 -47.69
CA ASN A 549 59.72 -32.77 -46.98
C ASN A 549 59.11 -31.35 -47.00
N THR A 550 57.79 -31.22 -47.04
CA THR A 550 57.09 -29.93 -46.95
C THR A 550 56.07 -29.90 -45.82
N ALA A 551 55.74 -28.70 -45.34
CA ALA A 551 54.62 -28.51 -44.42
C ALA A 551 53.33 -29.00 -45.06
N VAL A 552 52.48 -29.66 -44.28
CA VAL A 552 51.19 -30.19 -44.74
C VAL A 552 50.17 -29.05 -44.74
N PRO A 553 49.70 -28.55 -45.90
CA PRO A 553 48.68 -27.52 -45.93
C PRO A 553 47.30 -28.11 -45.63
N PHE A 554 46.41 -27.27 -45.12
CA PHE A 554 45.02 -27.62 -44.84
C PHE A 554 44.09 -26.65 -45.55
N GLU A 555 43.39 -27.17 -46.56
CA GLU A 555 42.48 -26.38 -47.39
C GLU A 555 41.18 -26.01 -46.65
N ILE A 556 40.83 -26.78 -45.62
CA ILE A 556 39.57 -26.62 -44.88
C ILE A 556 39.85 -26.38 -43.40
N LEU A 557 39.54 -25.18 -42.92
CA LEU A 557 39.52 -24.86 -41.49
C LEU A 557 38.07 -24.96 -41.00
N ARG A 558 37.69 -26.11 -40.44
CA ARG A 558 36.33 -26.34 -39.88
C ARG A 558 36.06 -25.46 -38.68
N LEU A 559 37.10 -25.20 -37.90
CA LEU A 559 37.08 -24.38 -36.70
C LEU A 559 38.44 -23.71 -36.58
N ASN A 560 38.49 -22.42 -36.24
CA ASN A 560 39.74 -21.68 -36.06
C ASN A 560 39.55 -20.48 -35.13
N VAL A 561 39.10 -20.76 -33.91
CA VAL A 561 38.86 -19.72 -32.91
C VAL A 561 40.21 -19.24 -32.38
N GLY A 562 40.40 -17.92 -32.39
CA GLY A 562 41.70 -17.28 -32.17
C GLY A 562 42.51 -17.02 -33.43
N ASN A 563 42.04 -17.46 -34.61
CA ASN A 563 42.68 -17.26 -35.92
C ASN A 563 44.17 -17.67 -35.96
N ALA A 564 44.53 -18.67 -35.14
CA ALA A 564 45.91 -19.05 -34.90
C ALA A 564 46.41 -20.10 -35.92
N MET A 565 45.51 -20.88 -36.52
CA MET A 565 45.84 -21.84 -37.58
C MET A 565 45.71 -21.19 -38.96
N ASN A 566 46.72 -21.36 -39.82
CA ASN A 566 46.66 -20.91 -41.21
C ASN A 566 46.47 -22.07 -42.20
N THR A 567 46.06 -21.76 -43.43
CA THR A 567 45.87 -22.75 -44.49
C THR A 567 47.19 -23.36 -45.00
N SER A 568 48.33 -22.72 -44.72
CA SER A 568 49.66 -23.30 -44.98
C SER A 568 50.05 -24.41 -43.99
N GLY A 569 49.21 -24.67 -42.97
CA GLY A 569 49.43 -25.74 -41.98
C GLY A 569 50.27 -25.35 -40.78
N VAL A 570 50.46 -24.06 -40.56
CA VAL A 570 51.21 -23.51 -39.43
C VAL A 570 50.24 -22.86 -38.45
N PHE A 571 50.28 -23.34 -37.21
CA PHE A 571 49.63 -22.75 -36.07
C PHE A 571 50.60 -21.82 -35.35
N VAL A 572 50.25 -20.55 -35.20
CA VAL A 572 51.04 -19.56 -34.45
C VAL A 572 50.39 -19.34 -33.10
N VAL A 573 51.11 -19.65 -32.03
CA VAL A 573 50.63 -19.59 -30.65
C VAL A 573 50.24 -18.16 -30.31
N PRO A 574 48.94 -17.84 -30.14
CA PRO A 574 48.49 -16.47 -29.92
C PRO A 574 48.67 -16.03 -28.46
N LYS A 575 48.71 -17.00 -27.52
CA LYS A 575 48.77 -16.81 -26.06
C LYS A 575 49.73 -17.80 -25.44
N SER A 576 50.50 -17.38 -24.45
CA SER A 576 51.35 -18.31 -23.70
C SER A 576 50.48 -19.24 -22.85
N GLY A 577 50.80 -20.53 -22.82
CA GLY A 577 50.03 -21.50 -22.05
C GLY A 577 50.24 -22.94 -22.48
N LYS A 578 49.39 -23.83 -21.96
CA LYS A 578 49.39 -25.26 -22.28
C LYS A 578 48.48 -25.54 -23.46
N TYR A 579 49.02 -26.15 -24.51
CA TYR A 579 48.27 -26.54 -25.70
C TYR A 579 48.26 -28.04 -25.89
N PHE A 580 47.11 -28.57 -26.30
CA PHE A 580 46.96 -29.94 -26.78
C PHE A 580 46.85 -29.94 -28.30
N PHE A 581 47.56 -30.85 -28.95
CA PHE A 581 47.47 -31.10 -30.38
C PHE A 581 47.20 -32.58 -30.65
N ALA A 582 46.36 -32.87 -31.64
CA ALA A 582 46.17 -34.21 -32.14
C ALA A 582 46.02 -34.21 -33.67
N TYR A 583 46.70 -35.15 -34.30
CA TYR A 583 46.71 -35.36 -35.74
C TYR A 583 46.35 -36.80 -36.07
N SER A 584 45.60 -36.99 -37.15
CA SER A 584 45.37 -38.30 -37.76
C SER A 584 45.34 -38.18 -39.29
N GLY A 585 45.84 -39.17 -40.00
CA GLY A 585 45.75 -39.24 -41.46
C GLY A 585 45.87 -40.67 -41.99
N LEU A 586 45.73 -40.80 -43.31
CA LEU A 586 45.90 -42.05 -44.05
C LEU A 586 47.13 -41.99 -44.96
N SER A 587 47.81 -43.12 -45.09
CA SER A 587 48.85 -43.31 -46.11
C SER A 587 48.21 -43.54 -47.48
N GLU A 588 48.95 -43.27 -48.56
CA GLU A 588 48.48 -43.57 -49.91
C GLU A 588 48.44 -45.08 -50.19
N GLY A 589 47.56 -45.51 -51.10
CA GLY A 589 47.33 -46.94 -51.36
C GLY A 589 48.59 -47.72 -51.74
N GLY A 590 49.54 -47.08 -52.44
CA GLY A 590 50.79 -47.70 -52.89
C GLY A 590 52.06 -47.23 -52.17
N ILE A 591 51.99 -46.22 -51.29
CA ILE A 591 53.17 -45.57 -50.72
C ILE A 591 52.95 -45.30 -49.23
N HIS A 592 53.98 -45.51 -48.40
CA HIS A 592 53.94 -45.19 -46.97
C HIS A 592 53.81 -43.67 -46.73
N ALA A 593 53.61 -43.27 -45.48
CA ALA A 593 53.60 -41.86 -45.07
C ALA A 593 54.27 -41.68 -43.72
N ARG A 594 55.09 -40.63 -43.58
CA ARG A 594 55.74 -40.26 -42.33
C ARG A 594 55.56 -38.78 -42.06
N VAL A 595 54.86 -38.43 -40.98
CA VAL A 595 54.55 -37.05 -40.62
C VAL A 595 55.15 -36.69 -39.27
N ASP A 596 55.90 -35.60 -39.22
CA ASP A 596 56.51 -35.06 -38.02
C ASP A 596 55.68 -33.88 -37.49
N LEU A 597 55.33 -33.90 -36.20
CA LEU A 597 54.90 -32.68 -35.51
C LEU A 597 56.15 -31.89 -35.14
N GLN A 598 56.22 -30.64 -35.58
CA GLN A 598 57.37 -29.78 -35.35
C GLN A 598 56.96 -28.51 -34.61
N VAL A 599 57.85 -28.04 -33.74
CA VAL A 599 57.76 -26.75 -33.06
C VAL A 599 58.91 -25.86 -33.47
N LYS A 600 58.62 -24.58 -33.66
CA LYS A 600 59.60 -23.51 -33.82
C LYS A 600 59.41 -22.52 -32.68
N THR A 601 60.50 -22.22 -31.99
CA THR A 601 60.53 -21.24 -30.89
C THR A 601 61.45 -20.09 -31.27
N ASP A 602 61.54 -19.07 -30.42
CA ASP A 602 62.49 -17.98 -30.65
C ASP A 602 63.96 -18.45 -30.52
N ALA A 603 64.21 -19.52 -29.77
CA ALA A 603 65.54 -20.06 -29.49
C ALA A 603 65.99 -21.18 -30.46
N ALA A 604 65.04 -21.84 -31.14
CA ALA A 604 65.31 -22.96 -32.03
C ALA A 604 64.40 -22.92 -33.26
N ASP A 605 64.95 -23.22 -34.43
CA ASP A 605 64.14 -23.41 -35.64
C ASP A 605 63.28 -24.69 -35.54
N TRP A 606 62.66 -25.14 -36.62
CA TRP A 606 61.81 -26.32 -36.64
C TRP A 606 62.49 -27.57 -36.04
N THR A 607 62.04 -27.95 -34.84
CA THR A 607 62.48 -29.14 -34.12
C THR A 607 61.34 -30.16 -34.06
N LYS A 608 61.68 -31.44 -34.20
CA LYS A 608 60.71 -32.54 -34.15
C LYS A 608 60.26 -32.81 -32.71
N VAL A 609 58.97 -32.71 -32.47
CA VAL A 609 58.30 -33.07 -31.21
C VAL A 609 57.95 -34.56 -31.19
N GLY A 610 57.45 -35.07 -32.32
CA GLY A 610 57.04 -36.47 -32.47
C GLY A 610 56.82 -36.83 -33.93
N GLN A 611 56.64 -38.12 -34.20
CA GLN A 611 56.46 -38.65 -35.56
C GLN A 611 55.36 -39.71 -35.58
N ALA A 612 54.55 -39.70 -36.62
CA ALA A 612 53.62 -40.77 -36.94
C ALA A 612 53.98 -41.41 -38.28
N TYR A 613 53.77 -42.72 -38.37
CA TYR A 613 54.12 -43.53 -39.54
C TYR A 613 52.94 -44.42 -39.93
N GLY A 614 52.60 -44.41 -41.22
CA GLY A 614 51.64 -45.32 -41.83
C GLY A 614 52.26 -46.10 -42.99
N GLN A 615 52.17 -47.42 -42.96
CA GLN A 615 52.58 -48.29 -44.08
C GLN A 615 51.69 -48.06 -45.30
N ALA A 616 52.13 -48.39 -46.52
CA ALA A 616 51.29 -48.36 -47.72
C ALA A 616 49.98 -49.18 -47.54
N GLY A 617 48.91 -48.76 -48.22
CA GLY A 617 47.62 -49.47 -48.21
C GLY A 617 46.52 -48.79 -47.40
N TYR A 618 46.47 -47.44 -47.40
CA TYR A 618 45.45 -46.67 -46.68
C TYR A 618 45.41 -46.95 -45.17
N ASN A 619 46.58 -47.04 -44.52
CA ASN A 619 46.67 -47.25 -43.08
C ASN A 619 46.48 -45.92 -42.32
N THR A 620 45.69 -45.97 -41.25
CA THR A 620 45.53 -44.84 -40.32
C THR A 620 46.72 -44.72 -39.39
N PHE A 621 47.21 -43.50 -39.22
CA PHE A 621 48.23 -43.17 -38.23
C PHE A 621 47.90 -41.84 -37.57
N SER A 622 48.35 -41.66 -36.33
CA SER A 622 48.04 -40.49 -35.51
C SER A 622 49.19 -40.12 -34.58
N LEU A 623 49.16 -38.87 -34.10
CA LEU A 623 50.09 -38.34 -33.11
C LEU A 623 49.36 -37.32 -32.23
N GLN A 624 49.63 -37.34 -30.93
CA GLN A 624 49.16 -36.32 -30.00
C GLN A 624 50.30 -35.81 -29.11
N ALA A 625 50.23 -34.54 -28.72
CA ALA A 625 51.17 -33.92 -27.81
C ALA A 625 50.51 -32.79 -27.00
N THR A 626 50.88 -32.69 -25.72
CA THR A 626 50.58 -31.54 -24.87
C THR A 626 51.86 -30.76 -24.61
N LEU A 627 51.88 -29.47 -24.92
CA LEU A 627 53.07 -28.63 -24.92
C LEU A 627 52.84 -27.33 -24.16
N ASP A 628 53.82 -26.92 -23.36
CA ASP A 628 53.92 -25.55 -22.85
C ASP A 628 54.53 -24.66 -23.93
N LEU A 629 53.78 -23.67 -24.41
CA LEU A 629 54.18 -22.83 -25.53
C LEU A 629 54.10 -21.35 -25.17
N ALA A 630 55.10 -20.59 -25.60
CA ALA A 630 55.09 -19.13 -25.47
C ALA A 630 54.39 -18.50 -26.69
N LYS A 631 53.78 -17.33 -26.48
CA LYS A 631 53.22 -16.51 -27.56
C LYS A 631 54.25 -16.33 -28.69
N GLY A 632 53.84 -16.57 -29.92
CA GLY A 632 54.68 -16.45 -31.12
C GLY A 632 55.36 -17.75 -31.56
N ASN A 633 55.43 -18.77 -30.69
CA ASN A 633 55.90 -20.10 -31.09
C ASN A 633 55.01 -20.66 -32.20
N GLN A 634 55.57 -21.48 -33.09
CA GLN A 634 54.85 -22.02 -34.24
C GLN A 634 54.84 -23.55 -34.21
N ILE A 635 53.70 -24.13 -34.61
CA ILE A 635 53.48 -25.58 -34.69
C ILE A 635 53.08 -25.93 -36.11
N ARG A 636 53.66 -27.00 -36.67
CA ARG A 636 53.26 -27.52 -37.97
C ARG A 636 53.37 -29.03 -38.04
N LEU A 637 52.72 -29.60 -39.04
CA LEU A 637 52.96 -30.97 -39.49
C LEU A 637 53.83 -30.93 -40.74
N LEU A 638 54.93 -31.69 -40.74
CA LEU A 638 55.82 -31.86 -41.87
C LEU A 638 55.64 -33.27 -42.43
N LEU A 639 55.25 -33.40 -43.70
CA LEU A 639 55.32 -34.70 -44.38
C LEU A 639 56.79 -34.98 -44.66
N ALA A 640 57.45 -35.76 -43.82
CA ALA A 640 58.87 -36.03 -43.95
C ALA A 640 59.16 -36.93 -45.16
N GLU A 641 58.39 -38.00 -45.34
CA GLU A 641 58.53 -38.98 -46.43
C GLU A 641 57.16 -39.54 -46.84
N GLY A 642 57.04 -39.98 -48.09
CA GLY A 642 55.85 -40.68 -48.58
C GLY A 642 54.73 -39.78 -49.11
N GLN A 643 53.47 -40.25 -49.01
CA GLN A 643 52.29 -39.53 -49.51
C GLN A 643 51.09 -39.67 -48.57
N LEU A 644 50.38 -38.56 -48.32
CA LEU A 644 49.13 -38.54 -47.55
C LEU A 644 47.94 -38.72 -48.48
N HIS A 645 47.08 -39.69 -48.16
CA HIS A 645 45.83 -39.88 -48.87
C HIS A 645 44.75 -38.95 -48.33
N ASP A 646 44.07 -38.23 -49.22
CA ASP A 646 42.81 -37.58 -48.87
C ASP A 646 41.91 -37.40 -50.11
N ASN A 647 40.61 -37.33 -49.85
CA ASN A 647 39.57 -37.15 -50.87
C ASN A 647 38.33 -36.48 -50.23
N ASP A 648 37.18 -36.52 -50.91
CA ASP A 648 35.95 -35.91 -50.43
C ASP A 648 35.47 -36.45 -49.06
N ASN A 649 35.95 -37.63 -48.63
CA ASN A 649 35.66 -38.25 -47.33
C ASN A 649 36.51 -37.69 -46.16
N ARG A 650 37.55 -36.87 -46.43
CA ARG A 650 38.30 -36.07 -45.44
C ARG A 650 38.94 -36.88 -44.31
N TYR A 651 39.91 -37.72 -44.67
CA TYR A 651 40.55 -38.63 -43.71
C TYR A 651 41.63 -37.98 -42.86
N THR A 652 42.20 -36.86 -43.30
CA THR A 652 43.24 -36.15 -42.56
C THR A 652 42.65 -35.05 -41.69
N SER A 653 42.92 -35.12 -40.38
CA SER A 653 42.48 -34.15 -39.38
C SER A 653 43.64 -33.69 -38.53
N PHE A 654 43.71 -32.39 -38.27
CA PHE A 654 44.61 -31.80 -37.30
C PHE A 654 43.83 -30.85 -36.39
N VAL A 655 43.87 -31.13 -35.10
CA VAL A 655 43.19 -30.34 -34.07
C VAL A 655 44.20 -29.81 -33.06
N GLY A 656 43.91 -28.64 -32.53
CA GLY A 656 44.65 -28.10 -31.39
C GLY A 656 43.78 -27.19 -30.54
N GLN A 657 44.07 -27.13 -29.24
CA GLN A 657 43.34 -26.32 -28.28
C GLN A 657 44.22 -25.83 -27.12
N LEU A 658 43.96 -24.61 -26.65
CA LEU A 658 44.52 -24.06 -25.40
C LEU A 658 43.78 -24.67 -24.21
N LEU A 659 44.51 -25.37 -23.36
CA LEU A 659 44.02 -25.96 -22.13
C LEU A 659 44.04 -24.98 -20.97
N ASP A 660 45.11 -24.19 -20.84
CA ASP A 660 45.31 -23.24 -19.73
C ASP A 660 46.15 -22.05 -20.21
N GLU A 661 45.69 -20.83 -19.96
CA GLU A 661 46.40 -19.58 -20.33
C GLU A 661 47.32 -19.15 -19.19
N GLU A 662 48.58 -18.87 -19.49
CA GLU A 662 49.49 -18.30 -18.49
C GLU A 662 49.14 -16.82 -18.26
N ILE A 663 48.69 -16.49 -17.04
CA ILE A 663 48.30 -15.13 -16.67
C ILE A 663 49.47 -14.46 -15.97
N VAL A 664 50.05 -13.47 -16.65
CA VAL A 664 51.14 -12.65 -16.10
C VAL A 664 50.57 -11.31 -15.64
N GLN A 665 51.08 -10.84 -14.50
CA GLN A 665 50.73 -9.56 -13.89
C GLN A 665 51.31 -8.37 -14.64
#